data_AF-A0A0U5F6M0-F1
#
_entry.id   AF-A0A0U5F6M0-F1
#
_cell.length_a   1.000
_cell.length_b   1.000
_cell.length_c   1.000
_cell.angle_alpha   90.00
_cell.angle_beta   90.00
_cell.angle_gamma   90.00
#
_symmetry.space_group_name_H-M   'P 1'
#
loop_
_entity.id
_entity.type
_entity.pdbx_description
1 polymer ?
#
loop_
_entity_poly.entity_id
_entity_poly.type
_entity_poly.pdbx_seq_one_letter_code
_entity_poly.pdbx_strand_id
1 'polypeptide(L)'
;MRESNKGLFSIITSALLALIGLFLFLGGAELLVLGGSWFYILAGGILLATAFSGFKNPKLASRLYAALLLLATVWSLFEVGFNIWGLEVRLFTLIGLGVWLLLPWVWRTGADWLTDKREVLGAVAVSTLVVIASCFASYSINGTVPADRMAAQGQSDLASAGVADADWSAYGRTVGGDRYSPVGQITPANISHLKRAWMTRTGDVQQEGEGTVAGPDQGHEFNLELTPIKVGDTLYMCTPHSWVMAVDAVTGKVKWKFDPKPATADLDKNVYLACRGVSYYHIPDEIQTSCRNRIYSPVADVRMVAVNAETGQPCDDFGDHGFISLRDYLGHVPHGFHFVTSPPMVAKNRVITGGWIFDNQANFEPSGAIRAFNATTGAIEWAWDVGHNPETWKPGPNDVLTRDTPNAWGVYTADLDLGMVYIPTGNSPPDNWGGTRRPFDDASSSATVALDIETGERRWIYQTVHHDLWDMDIPSGPSMVDLPGPNGETIPALVQSTKRGEFFVLDRRTGEPVPGYPVAEKSVPTAGHAPDDRVSPTQPYPTAMPSLTPPDLKETDMWGATLLDQMICRIQYRQSAYEGQFTPPHVGKTTIVYPAFYGVVDWQGITIDPQRKILLANASYLPFRIRLEKRQTLEGTGTLPKWDGKGEEPAAKGDALSVSPDYGTPYIAYTNPWLNPLQIPCKGPVWGTLTAIDLVTKKIVWQHPVGTTRDTGPFRTHNNLPLPTGMYNIGGNIVTKGGVVFMGATADDYLRGFDLSTGQVIWSDRLPAGGQATPMSYEAGGKQYVVIAAGGHGGLGTRSGDYIIAYTLDGAQGSKAQ
;
A
#
# COMPACT_ATOMS: atom_id res chain seq x y z
N MET A 1 -19.33 56.03 -1.73
CA MET A 1 -18.87 54.63 -1.51
C MET A 1 -19.16 53.66 -2.67
N ARG A 2 -20.30 53.71 -3.37
CA ARG A 2 -20.64 52.74 -4.44
C ARG A 2 -19.87 52.87 -5.77
N GLU A 3 -19.31 54.04 -6.11
CA GLU A 3 -18.53 54.22 -7.35
C GLU A 3 -17.04 53.93 -7.19
N SER A 4 -16.46 54.23 -6.02
CA SER A 4 -15.04 53.96 -5.72
C SER A 4 -14.71 52.45 -5.72
N ASN A 5 -15.66 51.58 -5.34
CA ASN A 5 -15.45 50.14 -5.33
C ASN A 5 -15.44 49.50 -6.73
N LYS A 6 -16.07 50.12 -7.75
CA LYS A 6 -16.15 49.55 -9.12
C LYS A 6 -14.78 49.50 -9.81
N GLY A 7 -13.98 50.55 -9.64
CA GLY A 7 -12.61 50.60 -10.15
C GLY A 7 -11.69 49.61 -9.44
N LEU A 8 -11.85 49.49 -8.11
CA LEU A 8 -11.03 48.60 -7.29
C LEU A 8 -11.16 47.13 -7.71
N PHE A 9 -12.38 46.59 -7.87
CA PHE A 9 -12.57 45.20 -8.30
C PHE A 9 -12.02 44.92 -9.70
N SER A 10 -12.11 45.89 -10.60
CA SER A 10 -11.56 45.77 -11.96
C SER A 10 -10.02 45.78 -11.95
N ILE A 11 -9.39 46.61 -11.09
CA ILE A 11 -7.94 46.63 -10.86
C ILE A 11 -7.48 45.30 -10.26
N ILE A 12 -8.14 44.83 -9.20
CA ILE A 12 -7.83 43.54 -8.56
C ILE A 12 -7.95 42.41 -9.57
N THR A 13 -9.01 42.39 -10.37
CA THR A 13 -9.21 41.35 -11.40
C THR A 13 -8.09 41.37 -12.44
N SER A 14 -7.77 42.53 -13.00
CA SER A 14 -6.68 42.64 -13.97
C SER A 14 -5.33 42.26 -13.37
N ALA A 15 -5.04 42.64 -12.11
CA ALA A 15 -3.82 42.25 -11.43
C ALA A 15 -3.74 40.74 -11.22
N LEU A 16 -4.84 40.11 -10.76
CA LEU A 16 -4.92 38.67 -10.57
C LEU A 16 -4.70 37.90 -11.89
N LEU A 17 -5.40 38.29 -12.96
CA LEU A 17 -5.24 37.67 -14.28
C LEU A 17 -3.83 37.89 -14.85
N ALA A 18 -3.21 39.03 -14.58
CA ALA A 18 -1.83 39.28 -14.99
C ALA A 18 -0.83 38.38 -14.23
N LEU A 19 -1.01 38.17 -12.93
CA LEU A 19 -0.16 37.28 -12.13
C LEU A 19 -0.29 35.83 -12.58
N ILE A 20 -1.53 35.34 -12.72
CA ILE A 20 -1.82 33.98 -13.22
C ILE A 20 -1.29 33.83 -14.64
N GLY A 21 -1.54 34.83 -15.50
CA GLY A 21 -1.10 34.84 -16.89
C GLY A 21 0.42 34.83 -17.02
N LEU A 22 1.14 35.62 -16.21
CA LEU A 22 2.60 35.64 -16.19
C LEU A 22 3.17 34.29 -15.73
N PHE A 23 2.61 33.71 -14.67
CA PHE A 23 3.02 32.40 -14.18
C PHE A 23 2.87 31.31 -15.25
N LEU A 24 1.69 31.23 -15.87
CA LEU A 24 1.41 30.29 -16.96
C LEU A 24 2.25 30.56 -18.20
N PHE A 25 2.55 31.82 -18.52
CA PHE A 25 3.37 32.17 -19.67
C PHE A 25 4.82 31.70 -19.48
N LEU A 26 5.41 31.99 -18.32
CA LEU A 26 6.80 31.62 -18.02
C LEU A 26 6.97 30.11 -17.86
N GLY A 27 6.13 29.46 -17.04
CA GLY A 27 6.18 28.00 -16.90
C GLY A 27 5.76 27.27 -18.17
N GLY A 28 4.82 27.83 -18.93
CA GLY A 28 4.43 27.29 -20.23
C GLY A 28 5.54 27.41 -21.27
N ALA A 29 6.36 28.46 -21.21
CA ALA A 29 7.54 28.59 -22.07
C ALA A 29 8.60 27.54 -21.72
N GLU A 30 8.84 27.31 -20.42
CA GLU A 30 9.71 26.22 -19.97
C GLU A 30 9.18 24.85 -20.43
N LEU A 31 7.89 24.58 -20.21
CA LEU A 31 7.26 23.33 -20.64
C LEU A 31 7.36 23.12 -22.15
N LEU A 32 7.16 24.18 -22.95
CA LEU A 32 7.29 24.11 -24.41
C LEU A 32 8.74 23.83 -24.84
N VAL A 33 9.73 24.44 -24.18
CA VAL A 33 11.16 24.17 -24.44
C VAL A 33 11.51 22.71 -24.13
N LEU A 34 10.90 22.13 -23.10
CA LEU A 34 11.02 20.71 -22.74
C LEU A 34 10.23 19.77 -23.68
N GLY A 35 9.60 20.30 -24.73
CA GLY A 35 8.80 19.52 -25.69
C GLY A 35 7.42 19.10 -25.16
N GLY A 36 6.93 19.76 -24.11
CA GLY A 36 5.61 19.51 -23.53
C GLY A 36 4.50 20.34 -24.17
N SER A 37 3.35 20.43 -23.48
CA SER A 37 2.16 21.09 -24.02
C SER A 37 2.33 22.59 -24.25
N TRP A 38 1.99 23.02 -25.47
CA TRP A 38 1.96 24.43 -25.89
C TRP A 38 0.84 25.25 -25.24
N PHE A 39 -0.18 24.59 -24.66
CA PHE A 39 -1.39 25.27 -24.21
C PHE A 39 -1.11 26.30 -23.11
N TYR A 40 -0.21 26.00 -22.19
CA TYR A 40 0.07 26.83 -21.01
C TYR A 40 0.66 28.19 -21.38
N ILE A 41 1.61 28.23 -22.31
CA ILE A 41 2.18 29.52 -22.78
C ILE A 41 1.12 30.34 -23.52
N LEU A 42 0.28 29.70 -24.33
CA LEU A 42 -0.81 30.41 -25.02
C LEU A 42 -1.84 30.95 -24.03
N ALA A 43 -2.25 30.13 -23.06
CA ALA A 43 -3.18 30.52 -22.01
C ALA A 43 -2.63 31.72 -21.20
N GLY A 44 -1.35 31.66 -20.81
CA GLY A 44 -0.67 32.76 -20.15
C GLY A 44 -0.67 34.04 -20.97
N GLY A 45 -0.36 33.94 -22.27
CA GLY A 45 -0.37 35.08 -23.20
C GLY A 45 -1.76 35.70 -23.36
N ILE A 46 -2.81 34.88 -23.51
CA ILE A 46 -4.19 35.37 -23.62
C ILE A 46 -4.66 36.01 -22.30
N LEU A 47 -4.29 35.46 -21.14
CA LEU A 47 -4.62 36.05 -19.84
C LEU A 47 -3.93 37.40 -19.64
N LEU A 48 -2.65 37.55 -20.02
CA LEU A 48 -1.94 38.83 -20.00
C LEU A 48 -2.60 39.87 -20.92
N ALA A 49 -2.97 39.47 -22.13
CA ALA A 49 -3.69 40.33 -23.08
C ALA A 49 -5.07 40.73 -22.53
N THR A 50 -5.78 39.80 -21.88
CA THR A 50 -7.06 40.02 -21.21
C THR A 50 -6.91 41.03 -20.07
N ALA A 51 -5.92 40.84 -19.19
CA ALA A 51 -5.63 41.72 -18.06
C ALA A 51 -5.33 43.16 -18.49
N PHE A 52 -4.48 43.34 -19.50
CA PHE A 52 -4.13 44.65 -20.05
C PHE A 52 -5.31 45.32 -20.75
N SER A 53 -6.08 44.55 -21.53
CA SER A 53 -7.28 45.05 -22.20
C SER A 53 -8.38 45.43 -21.22
N GLY A 54 -8.47 44.78 -20.04
CA GLY A 54 -9.49 45.05 -19.03
C GLY A 54 -9.56 46.50 -18.56
N PHE A 55 -8.44 47.25 -18.63
CA PHE A 55 -8.40 48.67 -18.26
C PHE A 55 -8.86 49.60 -19.38
N LYS A 56 -8.65 49.22 -20.65
CA LYS A 56 -8.85 50.10 -21.82
C LYS A 56 -10.11 49.74 -22.61
N ASN A 57 -10.39 48.46 -22.75
CA ASN A 57 -11.49 47.91 -23.53
C ASN A 57 -12.02 46.61 -22.87
N PRO A 58 -12.92 46.73 -21.87
CA PRO A 58 -13.38 45.57 -21.12
C PRO A 58 -14.23 44.58 -21.95
N LYS A 59 -14.83 45.04 -23.06
CA LYS A 59 -15.51 44.16 -24.03
C LYS A 59 -14.53 43.26 -24.78
N LEU A 60 -13.38 43.81 -25.19
CA LEU A 60 -12.31 43.01 -25.79
C LEU A 60 -11.76 41.99 -24.79
N ALA A 61 -11.51 42.40 -23.54
CA ALA A 61 -11.05 41.50 -22.49
C ALA A 61 -12.02 40.32 -22.28
N SER A 62 -13.32 40.60 -22.19
CA SER A 62 -14.35 39.56 -22.05
C SER A 62 -14.35 38.56 -23.22
N ARG A 63 -14.14 39.03 -24.45
CA ARG A 63 -14.05 38.16 -25.64
C ARG A 63 -12.78 37.32 -25.67
N LEU A 64 -11.62 37.90 -25.33
CA LEU A 64 -10.35 37.18 -25.23
C LEU A 64 -10.45 36.05 -24.20
N TYR A 65 -11.05 36.36 -23.05
CA TYR A 65 -11.28 35.37 -22.01
C TYR A 65 -12.24 34.25 -22.44
N ALA A 66 -13.37 34.60 -23.05
CA ALA A 66 -14.32 33.62 -23.56
C ALA A 66 -13.67 32.68 -24.60
N ALA A 67 -12.84 33.24 -25.50
CA ALA A 67 -12.08 32.46 -26.46
C ALA A 67 -11.07 31.52 -25.80
N LEU A 68 -10.35 31.99 -24.76
CA LEU A 68 -9.46 31.14 -23.97
C LEU A 68 -10.20 29.96 -23.34
N LEU A 69 -11.34 30.20 -22.70
CA LEU A 69 -12.09 29.16 -22.02
C LEU A 69 -12.66 28.12 -22.99
N LEU A 70 -13.17 28.55 -24.15
CA LEU A 70 -13.60 27.61 -25.21
C LEU A 70 -12.42 26.82 -25.78
N LEU A 71 -11.28 27.48 -26.03
CA LEU A 71 -10.07 26.82 -26.50
C LEU A 71 -9.56 25.80 -25.48
N ALA A 72 -9.55 26.15 -24.19
CA ALA A 72 -9.21 25.25 -23.09
C ALA A 72 -10.13 24.02 -23.07
N THR A 73 -11.43 24.23 -23.29
CA THR A 73 -12.43 23.15 -23.34
C THR A 73 -12.15 22.17 -24.47
N VAL A 74 -11.91 22.68 -25.68
CA VAL A 74 -11.57 21.85 -26.85
C VAL A 74 -10.24 21.13 -26.66
N TRP A 75 -9.21 21.83 -26.18
CA TRP A 75 -7.90 21.24 -25.90
C TRP A 75 -7.99 20.14 -24.83
N SER A 76 -8.76 20.37 -23.76
CA SER A 76 -8.94 19.38 -22.69
C SER A 76 -9.64 18.12 -23.19
N LEU A 77 -10.71 18.28 -23.98
CA LEU A 77 -11.39 17.14 -24.61
C LEU A 77 -10.46 16.36 -25.57
N PHE A 78 -9.57 17.05 -26.28
CA PHE A 78 -8.59 16.40 -27.14
C PHE A 78 -7.55 15.59 -26.34
N GLU A 79 -7.06 16.12 -25.22
CA GLU A 79 -6.03 15.43 -24.43
C GLU A 79 -6.57 14.27 -23.59
N VAL A 80 -7.76 14.41 -22.99
CA VAL A 80 -8.26 13.47 -21.97
C VAL A 80 -9.68 12.98 -22.20
N GLY A 81 -10.33 13.38 -23.29
CA GLY A 81 -11.73 13.04 -23.54
C GLY A 81 -12.66 13.48 -22.41
N PHE A 82 -13.61 12.62 -22.04
CA PHE A 82 -14.54 12.85 -20.93
C PHE A 82 -14.02 12.34 -19.58
N ASN A 83 -12.71 12.23 -19.39
CA ASN A 83 -12.14 11.94 -18.08
C ASN A 83 -12.40 13.12 -17.14
N ILE A 84 -13.30 12.98 -16.15
CA ILE A 84 -13.66 14.04 -15.20
C ILE A 84 -12.45 14.63 -14.49
N TRP A 85 -11.54 13.79 -13.97
CA TRP A 85 -10.37 14.25 -13.24
C TRP A 85 -9.41 15.02 -14.16
N GLY A 86 -9.24 14.57 -15.40
CA GLY A 86 -8.47 15.28 -16.40
C GLY A 86 -9.11 16.61 -16.80
N LEU A 87 -10.44 16.67 -16.91
CA LEU A 87 -11.17 17.88 -17.28
C LEU A 87 -11.22 18.91 -16.14
N GLU A 88 -11.41 18.48 -14.89
CA GLU A 88 -11.55 19.39 -13.77
C GLU A 88 -10.29 20.25 -13.58
N VAL A 89 -9.10 19.65 -13.61
CA VAL A 89 -7.85 20.36 -13.34
C VAL A 89 -7.56 21.40 -14.42
N ARG A 90 -7.98 21.11 -15.67
CA ARG A 90 -7.79 21.99 -16.82
C ARG A 90 -8.82 23.11 -16.89
N LEU A 91 -10.04 22.87 -16.42
CA LEU A 91 -11.17 23.77 -16.64
C LEU A 91 -11.65 24.50 -15.39
N PHE A 92 -11.61 23.92 -14.18
CA PHE A 92 -12.21 24.54 -12.99
C PHE A 92 -11.62 25.89 -12.64
N THR A 93 -10.30 26.06 -12.74
CA THR A 93 -9.67 27.37 -12.51
C THR A 93 -10.19 28.42 -13.50
N LEU A 94 -10.31 28.07 -14.79
CA LEU A 94 -10.80 28.98 -15.82
C LEU A 94 -12.33 29.17 -15.77
N ILE A 95 -13.10 28.18 -15.35
CA ILE A 95 -14.53 28.34 -15.11
C ILE A 95 -14.73 29.29 -13.93
N GLY A 96 -14.03 29.07 -12.81
CA GLY A 96 -14.10 29.92 -11.61
C GLY A 96 -13.73 31.38 -11.88
N LEU A 97 -12.63 31.61 -12.61
CA LEU A 97 -12.27 32.95 -13.09
C LEU A 97 -13.34 33.52 -14.04
N GLY A 98 -13.96 32.70 -14.89
CA GLY A 98 -15.08 33.12 -15.74
C GLY A 98 -16.31 33.55 -14.94
N VAL A 99 -16.67 32.81 -13.90
CA VAL A 99 -17.75 33.17 -12.97
C VAL A 99 -17.42 34.46 -12.22
N TRP A 100 -16.17 34.63 -11.77
CA TRP A 100 -15.71 35.89 -11.18
C TRP A 100 -15.86 37.07 -12.16
N LEU A 101 -15.47 36.87 -13.42
CA LEU A 101 -15.63 37.87 -14.47
C LEU A 101 -17.09 38.20 -14.75
N LEU A 102 -18.05 37.31 -14.49
CA LEU A 102 -19.47 37.61 -14.60
C LEU A 102 -19.95 38.59 -13.51
N LEU A 103 -19.27 38.77 -12.38
CA LEU A 103 -19.79 39.63 -11.30
C LEU A 103 -20.08 41.08 -11.75
N PRO A 104 -21.20 41.72 -11.32
CA PRO A 104 -21.66 43.02 -11.84
C PRO A 104 -20.69 44.21 -11.66
N TRP A 105 -19.70 44.06 -10.78
CA TRP A 105 -18.71 45.07 -10.41
C TRP A 105 -17.36 44.91 -11.10
N VAL A 106 -17.15 43.82 -11.85
CA VAL A 106 -15.95 43.61 -12.67
C VAL A 106 -16.21 44.14 -14.08
N TRP A 107 -15.37 45.05 -14.59
CA TRP A 107 -15.33 45.43 -16.02
C TRP A 107 -16.68 45.85 -16.62
N ARG A 108 -17.51 46.56 -15.86
CA ARG A 108 -18.82 47.03 -16.31
C ARG A 108 -18.68 48.23 -17.26
N THR A 109 -19.22 48.12 -18.48
CA THR A 109 -19.18 49.22 -19.46
C THR A 109 -20.53 49.88 -19.73
N GLY A 110 -21.65 49.21 -19.43
CA GLY A 110 -23.01 49.71 -19.65
C GLY A 110 -24.00 49.58 -18.49
N ALA A 111 -25.28 49.89 -18.80
CA ALA A 111 -26.40 49.82 -17.85
C ALA A 111 -26.79 48.37 -17.52
N ASP A 112 -26.90 47.50 -18.54
CA ASP A 112 -27.07 46.06 -18.39
C ASP A 112 -25.69 45.38 -18.44
N TRP A 113 -25.31 44.75 -17.32
CA TRP A 113 -23.99 44.17 -17.15
C TRP A 113 -23.86 42.79 -17.78
N LEU A 114 -24.98 42.07 -18.00
CA LEU A 114 -24.98 40.74 -18.60
C LEU A 114 -24.74 40.79 -20.10
N THR A 115 -25.29 41.80 -20.79
CA THR A 115 -25.09 41.98 -22.23
C THR A 115 -23.62 42.20 -22.59
N ASP A 116 -22.88 42.90 -21.73
CA ASP A 116 -21.43 43.13 -21.89
C ASP A 116 -20.60 41.84 -21.77
N LYS A 117 -21.18 40.75 -21.22
CA LYS A 117 -20.47 39.52 -20.83
C LYS A 117 -21.08 38.24 -21.41
N ARG A 118 -21.98 38.38 -22.39
CA ARG A 118 -22.70 37.24 -23.00
C ARG A 118 -21.74 36.16 -23.53
N GLU A 119 -20.58 36.54 -24.07
CA GLU A 119 -19.59 35.61 -24.58
C GLU A 119 -18.93 34.80 -23.45
N VAL A 120 -18.61 35.45 -22.32
CA VAL A 120 -18.07 34.78 -21.13
C VAL A 120 -19.13 33.85 -20.53
N LEU A 121 -20.39 34.29 -20.46
CA LEU A 121 -21.50 33.46 -19.99
C LEU A 121 -21.67 32.21 -20.86
N GLY A 122 -21.66 32.38 -22.19
CA GLY A 122 -21.73 31.26 -23.13
C GLY A 122 -20.55 30.29 -22.98
N ALA A 123 -19.32 30.80 -22.86
CA ALA A 123 -18.14 29.97 -22.66
C ALA A 123 -18.21 29.20 -21.32
N VAL A 124 -18.56 29.86 -20.22
CA VAL A 124 -18.75 29.22 -18.90
C VAL A 124 -19.82 28.14 -18.98
N ALA A 125 -20.96 28.41 -19.62
CA ALA A 125 -22.03 27.43 -19.78
C ALA A 125 -21.56 26.20 -20.56
N VAL A 126 -20.88 26.39 -21.70
CA VAL A 126 -20.35 25.29 -22.51
C VAL A 126 -19.34 24.45 -21.72
N SER A 127 -18.34 25.06 -21.10
CA SER A 127 -17.33 24.35 -20.32
C SER A 127 -17.93 23.62 -19.12
N THR A 128 -18.90 24.23 -18.44
CA THR A 128 -19.60 23.60 -17.32
C THR A 128 -20.43 22.41 -17.79
N LEU A 129 -21.13 22.51 -18.92
CA LEU A 129 -21.87 21.39 -19.51
C LEU A 129 -20.94 20.22 -19.88
N VAL A 130 -19.74 20.50 -20.38
CA VAL A 130 -18.73 19.47 -20.66
C VAL A 130 -18.30 18.75 -19.38
N VAL A 131 -18.04 19.48 -18.29
CA VAL A 131 -17.68 18.84 -17.01
C VAL A 131 -18.87 18.08 -16.40
N ILE A 132 -20.10 18.60 -16.51
CA ILE A 132 -21.28 17.86 -16.07
C ILE A 132 -21.45 16.56 -16.89
N ALA A 133 -21.20 16.62 -18.20
CA ALA A 133 -21.26 15.43 -19.05
C ALA A 133 -20.20 14.38 -18.67
N SER A 134 -19.00 14.79 -18.24
CA SER A 134 -17.97 13.85 -17.79
C SER A 134 -18.29 13.15 -16.47
N CYS A 135 -19.18 13.69 -15.63
CA CYS A 135 -19.69 13.00 -14.44
C CYS A 135 -20.41 11.68 -14.77
N PHE A 136 -20.84 11.49 -16.03
CA PHE A 136 -21.49 10.26 -16.49
C PHE A 136 -20.50 9.26 -17.11
N ALA A 137 -19.20 9.60 -17.21
CA ALA A 137 -18.16 8.67 -17.63
C ALA A 137 -17.77 7.76 -16.45
N SER A 138 -17.91 6.43 -16.64
CA SER A 138 -17.56 5.44 -15.62
C SER A 138 -16.09 5.07 -15.69
N TYR A 139 -15.41 5.11 -14.53
CA TYR A 139 -14.08 4.51 -14.32
C TYR A 139 -14.16 3.09 -13.77
N SER A 140 -15.37 2.58 -13.63
CA SER A 140 -15.62 1.21 -13.20
C SER A 140 -15.73 0.28 -14.39
N ILE A 141 -15.15 -0.91 -14.26
CA ILE A 141 -15.51 -2.07 -15.07
C ILE A 141 -16.73 -2.69 -14.40
N ASN A 142 -17.91 -2.44 -14.96
CA ASN A 142 -19.14 -3.04 -14.46
C ASN A 142 -19.28 -4.45 -15.04
N GLY A 143 -19.50 -5.41 -14.15
CA GLY A 143 -19.86 -6.77 -14.52
C GLY A 143 -20.50 -7.48 -13.35
N THR A 144 -20.81 -8.75 -13.54
CA THR A 144 -21.42 -9.55 -12.49
C THR A 144 -20.79 -10.92 -12.49
N VAL A 145 -20.42 -11.40 -11.30
CA VAL A 145 -19.94 -12.77 -11.13
C VAL A 145 -21.03 -13.72 -11.64
N PRO A 146 -20.72 -14.64 -12.57
CA PRO A 146 -21.70 -15.54 -13.15
C PRO A 146 -22.54 -16.28 -12.08
N ALA A 147 -23.82 -16.50 -12.37
CA ALA A 147 -24.75 -17.09 -11.39
C ALA A 147 -24.34 -18.51 -10.97
N ASP A 148 -23.78 -19.29 -11.88
CA ASP A 148 -23.19 -20.61 -11.62
C ASP A 148 -21.97 -20.53 -10.70
N ARG A 149 -21.11 -19.50 -10.87
CA ARG A 149 -20.00 -19.20 -9.95
C ARG A 149 -20.52 -18.80 -8.57
N MET A 150 -21.53 -17.93 -8.50
CA MET A 150 -22.12 -17.49 -7.23
C MET A 150 -22.80 -18.63 -6.47
N ALA A 151 -23.42 -19.56 -7.19
CA ALA A 151 -24.08 -20.75 -6.65
C ALA A 151 -23.12 -21.92 -6.36
N ALA A 152 -21.84 -21.81 -6.76
CA ALA A 152 -20.86 -22.87 -6.54
C ALA A 152 -20.71 -23.17 -5.04
N GLN A 153 -20.93 -24.43 -4.69
CA GLN A 153 -20.59 -24.97 -3.38
C GLN A 153 -19.36 -25.86 -3.58
N GLY A 154 -18.19 -25.28 -3.35
CA GLY A 154 -16.91 -25.98 -3.49
C GLY A 154 -16.53 -26.79 -2.26
N GLN A 155 -15.54 -27.66 -2.40
CA GLN A 155 -14.88 -28.35 -1.28
C GLN A 155 -14.24 -27.33 -0.32
N SER A 156 -14.14 -27.72 0.96
CA SER A 156 -13.34 -27.01 1.96
C SER A 156 -11.90 -26.88 1.48
N ASP A 157 -11.28 -25.73 1.73
CA ASP A 157 -9.86 -25.50 1.48
C ASP A 157 -9.01 -26.55 2.22
N LEU A 158 -8.07 -27.21 1.55
CA LEU A 158 -7.16 -28.19 2.18
C LEU A 158 -6.37 -27.55 3.33
N ALA A 159 -6.01 -26.26 3.20
CA ALA A 159 -5.32 -25.53 4.27
C ALA A 159 -6.23 -25.20 5.48
N SER A 160 -7.54 -25.48 5.41
CA SER A 160 -8.46 -25.39 6.54
C SER A 160 -8.51 -26.65 7.41
N ALA A 161 -7.74 -27.69 7.07
CA ALA A 161 -7.64 -28.92 7.87
C ALA A 161 -7.27 -28.59 9.33
N GLY A 162 -8.15 -28.97 10.26
CA GLY A 162 -7.96 -28.73 11.70
C GLY A 162 -8.41 -27.33 12.20
N VAL A 163 -8.87 -26.43 11.34
CA VAL A 163 -9.39 -25.10 11.72
C VAL A 163 -10.91 -25.11 11.67
N ALA A 164 -11.56 -24.83 12.80
CA ALA A 164 -13.03 -24.77 12.84
C ALA A 164 -13.57 -23.65 11.94
N ASP A 165 -14.75 -23.86 11.34
CA ASP A 165 -15.43 -22.85 10.51
C ASP A 165 -15.69 -21.54 11.28
N ALA A 166 -15.92 -21.66 12.59
CA ALA A 166 -16.17 -20.55 13.49
C ALA A 166 -14.89 -19.77 13.89
N ASP A 167 -13.70 -20.27 13.56
CA ASP A 167 -12.41 -19.73 14.02
C ASP A 167 -11.62 -19.04 12.89
N TRP A 168 -10.65 -18.22 13.29
CA TRP A 168 -9.71 -17.48 12.43
C TRP A 168 -8.32 -17.57 13.06
N SER A 169 -7.65 -18.71 12.91
CA SER A 169 -6.46 -19.06 13.69
C SER A 169 -5.14 -18.49 13.17
N ALA A 170 -5.13 -17.91 11.97
CA ALA A 170 -3.97 -17.28 11.34
C ALA A 170 -4.37 -15.97 10.64
N TYR A 171 -3.39 -15.17 10.20
CA TYR A 171 -3.62 -13.88 9.55
C TYR A 171 -4.68 -13.94 8.44
N GLY A 172 -4.55 -14.89 7.50
CA GLY A 172 -5.52 -15.11 6.42
C GLY A 172 -6.58 -16.16 6.74
N ARG A 173 -7.05 -16.22 7.99
CA ARG A 173 -7.88 -17.26 8.62
C ARG A 173 -7.13 -18.57 8.86
N THR A 174 -6.58 -19.15 7.80
CA THR A 174 -5.80 -20.38 7.82
C THR A 174 -4.35 -20.08 7.42
N VAL A 175 -3.46 -21.06 7.59
CA VAL A 175 -2.07 -20.92 7.09
C VAL A 175 -1.99 -20.91 5.56
N GLY A 176 -3.07 -21.25 4.84
CA GLY A 176 -3.15 -21.14 3.38
C GLY A 176 -3.40 -19.71 2.88
N GLY A 177 -3.80 -18.80 3.76
CA GLY A 177 -3.88 -17.37 3.48
C GLY A 177 -4.95 -16.99 2.45
N ASP A 178 -6.10 -17.66 2.40
CA ASP A 178 -7.16 -17.34 1.44
C ASP A 178 -8.00 -16.11 1.84
N ARG A 179 -8.00 -15.75 3.14
CA ARG A 179 -8.82 -14.66 3.71
C ARG A 179 -10.33 -14.85 3.48
N TYR A 180 -10.76 -16.12 3.41
CA TYR A 180 -12.15 -16.53 3.24
C TYR A 180 -12.78 -16.98 4.54
N SER A 181 -13.95 -16.44 4.88
CA SER A 181 -14.76 -16.95 6.00
C SER A 181 -15.84 -17.92 5.49
N PRO A 182 -15.90 -19.18 5.99
CA PRO A 182 -16.97 -20.11 5.66
C PRO A 182 -18.31 -19.76 6.35
N VAL A 183 -18.30 -18.80 7.28
CA VAL A 183 -19.51 -18.29 7.93
C VAL A 183 -20.25 -17.35 6.98
N GLY A 184 -21.55 -17.60 6.80
CA GLY A 184 -22.38 -16.90 5.80
C GLY A 184 -23.71 -16.39 6.32
N GLN A 185 -23.79 -16.03 7.61
CA GLN A 185 -25.01 -15.45 8.20
C GLN A 185 -25.27 -14.04 7.65
N ILE A 186 -24.20 -13.27 7.40
CA ILE A 186 -24.25 -11.95 6.78
C ILE A 186 -24.24 -12.12 5.26
N THR A 187 -25.25 -11.55 4.60
CA THR A 187 -25.50 -11.67 3.16
C THR A 187 -25.87 -10.30 2.59
N PRO A 188 -25.81 -10.09 1.26
CA PRO A 188 -26.28 -8.84 0.66
C PRO A 188 -27.71 -8.47 1.03
N ALA A 189 -28.58 -9.46 1.28
CA ALA A 189 -29.99 -9.24 1.62
C ALA A 189 -30.21 -8.72 3.06
N ASN A 190 -29.29 -8.95 3.99
CA ASN A 190 -29.47 -8.60 5.40
C ASN A 190 -28.35 -7.70 5.98
N ILE A 191 -27.29 -7.41 5.23
CA ILE A 191 -26.16 -6.60 5.69
C ILE A 191 -26.56 -5.19 6.14
N SER A 192 -27.67 -4.65 5.63
CA SER A 192 -28.21 -3.36 6.07
C SER A 192 -28.57 -3.33 7.57
N HIS A 193 -28.71 -4.49 8.21
CA HIS A 193 -28.96 -4.61 9.64
C HIS A 193 -27.67 -4.65 10.48
N LEU A 194 -26.50 -4.81 9.84
CA LEU A 194 -25.20 -4.92 10.50
C LEU A 194 -24.91 -3.65 11.32
N LYS A 195 -24.65 -3.83 12.62
CA LYS A 195 -24.39 -2.76 13.60
C LYS A 195 -23.21 -3.12 14.48
N ARG A 196 -22.57 -2.11 15.09
CA ARG A 196 -21.51 -2.31 16.09
C ARG A 196 -22.04 -3.18 17.24
N ALA A 197 -21.36 -4.28 17.50
CA ALA A 197 -21.64 -5.22 18.58
C ALA A 197 -20.92 -4.80 19.86
N TRP A 198 -19.63 -4.51 19.74
CA TRP A 198 -18.77 -4.00 20.81
C TRP A 198 -17.59 -3.22 20.20
N MET A 199 -16.96 -2.41 21.03
CA MET A 199 -15.75 -1.66 20.70
C MET A 199 -14.82 -1.64 21.90
N THR A 200 -13.55 -1.95 21.66
CA THR A 200 -12.52 -2.05 22.69
C THR A 200 -11.36 -1.15 22.32
N ARG A 201 -10.77 -0.52 23.33
CA ARG A 201 -9.53 0.25 23.18
C ARG A 201 -8.35 -0.58 23.67
N THR A 202 -7.31 -0.69 22.86
CA THR A 202 -6.08 -1.39 23.26
C THR A 202 -5.38 -0.60 24.37
N GLY A 203 -5.57 0.72 24.43
CA GLY A 203 -4.86 1.63 25.32
C GLY A 203 -3.44 1.94 24.85
N ASP A 204 -3.00 1.33 23.76
CA ASP A 204 -1.76 1.62 23.09
C ASP A 204 -2.02 2.70 22.03
N VAL A 205 -1.46 3.89 22.24
CA VAL A 205 -1.69 5.08 21.42
C VAL A 205 -0.38 5.68 20.97
N GLN A 206 -0.41 6.36 19.83
CA GLN A 206 0.72 7.13 19.32
C GLN A 206 1.23 8.13 20.37
N GLN A 207 2.53 8.06 20.67
CA GLN A 207 3.22 8.96 21.58
C GLN A 207 3.83 10.15 20.84
N GLU A 208 4.42 11.08 21.59
CA GLU A 208 5.10 12.25 21.01
C GLU A 208 6.30 11.81 20.16
N GLY A 209 6.35 12.27 18.90
CA GLY A 209 7.40 11.89 17.94
C GLY A 209 6.99 10.78 16.98
N GLU A 210 6.10 9.86 17.39
CA GLU A 210 5.66 8.67 16.63
C GLU A 210 4.63 8.94 15.51
N GLY A 211 4.55 10.19 15.06
CA GLY A 211 3.78 10.58 13.87
C GLY A 211 4.63 11.32 12.85
N THR A 212 5.95 11.25 12.99
CA THR A 212 6.88 12.00 12.15
C THR A 212 7.15 11.20 10.88
N VAL A 213 6.73 11.74 9.73
CA VAL A 213 7.00 11.17 8.41
C VAL A 213 8.02 12.07 7.71
N ALA A 214 9.25 11.59 7.54
CA ALA A 214 10.34 12.32 6.89
C ALA A 214 10.55 11.90 5.42
N GLY A 215 10.03 10.75 5.05
CA GLY A 215 10.13 10.12 3.74
C GLY A 215 9.44 8.76 3.80
N PRO A 216 9.54 7.95 2.74
CA PRO A 216 9.06 6.58 2.79
C PRO A 216 9.94 5.75 3.71
N ASP A 217 9.32 5.05 4.66
CA ASP A 217 10.01 4.22 5.66
C ASP A 217 11.06 5.01 6.47
N GLN A 218 10.87 6.33 6.59
CA GLN A 218 11.75 7.26 7.31
C GLN A 218 10.94 8.09 8.30
N GLY A 219 11.48 8.23 9.51
CA GLY A 219 10.87 8.98 10.60
C GLY A 219 10.58 8.08 11.79
N HIS A 220 9.37 8.16 12.32
CA HIS A 220 8.91 7.32 13.43
C HIS A 220 7.39 7.20 13.28
N GLU A 221 6.95 6.19 12.53
CA GLU A 221 5.53 5.97 12.24
C GLU A 221 4.86 5.06 13.27
N PHE A 222 3.60 5.35 13.60
CA PHE A 222 2.73 4.49 14.42
C PHE A 222 1.61 3.88 13.54
N ASN A 223 1.65 2.55 13.36
CA ASN A 223 0.84 1.83 12.38
C ASN A 223 0.13 0.62 13.01
N LEU A 224 -1.19 0.72 13.25
CA LEU A 224 -1.99 -0.43 13.72
C LEU A 224 -2.57 -1.19 12.53
N GLU A 225 -1.75 -2.05 11.91
CA GLU A 225 -2.07 -2.87 10.73
C GLU A 225 -2.74 -4.22 11.07
N LEU A 226 -3.20 -4.35 12.32
CA LEU A 226 -3.55 -5.59 12.98
C LEU A 226 -4.72 -6.34 12.35
N THR A 227 -4.52 -7.63 12.09
CA THR A 227 -5.59 -8.62 11.95
C THR A 227 -5.59 -9.53 13.19
N PRO A 228 -6.60 -9.44 14.08
CA PRO A 228 -6.70 -10.35 15.21
C PRO A 228 -6.91 -11.80 14.76
N ILE A 229 -6.43 -12.76 15.56
CA ILE A 229 -6.80 -14.17 15.41
C ILE A 229 -7.85 -14.55 16.45
N LYS A 230 -8.73 -15.49 16.11
CA LYS A 230 -9.79 -16.01 16.98
C LYS A 230 -9.63 -17.51 17.15
N VAL A 231 -9.47 -17.95 18.39
CA VAL A 231 -9.42 -19.38 18.77
C VAL A 231 -10.42 -19.59 19.90
N GLY A 232 -11.39 -20.49 19.68
CA GLY A 232 -12.43 -20.77 20.67
C GLY A 232 -13.33 -19.55 20.96
N ASP A 233 -13.22 -18.98 22.15
CA ASP A 233 -14.02 -17.81 22.60
C ASP A 233 -13.20 -16.51 22.71
N THR A 234 -11.93 -16.54 22.28
CA THR A 234 -10.96 -15.48 22.55
C THR A 234 -10.33 -14.95 21.26
N LEU A 235 -10.21 -13.62 21.20
CA LEU A 235 -9.42 -12.89 20.21
C LEU A 235 -8.04 -12.58 20.78
N TYR A 236 -7.00 -12.84 19.99
CA TYR A 236 -5.61 -12.53 20.31
C TYR A 236 -5.04 -11.51 19.32
N MET A 237 -4.23 -10.58 19.82
CA MET A 237 -3.68 -9.49 19.02
C MET A 237 -2.40 -8.92 19.61
N CYS A 238 -1.65 -8.21 18.77
CA CYS A 238 -0.56 -7.31 19.19
C CYS A 238 -0.97 -5.83 19.06
N THR A 239 -0.09 -4.92 19.46
CA THR A 239 -0.18 -3.47 19.23
C THR A 239 1.18 -2.93 18.74
N PRO A 240 1.27 -1.67 18.23
CA PRO A 240 2.53 -1.09 17.75
C PRO A 240 3.67 -1.11 18.78
N HIS A 241 3.39 -0.85 20.07
CA HIS A 241 4.37 -0.99 21.15
C HIS A 241 4.58 -2.44 21.62
N SER A 242 4.17 -3.42 20.80
CA SER A 242 4.34 -4.86 21.02
C SER A 242 3.56 -5.44 22.21
N TRP A 243 2.52 -4.77 22.71
CA TRP A 243 1.67 -5.38 23.73
C TRP A 243 0.92 -6.55 23.13
N VAL A 244 0.78 -7.64 23.88
CA VAL A 244 -0.06 -8.78 23.51
C VAL A 244 -1.33 -8.74 24.34
N MET A 245 -2.48 -8.93 23.70
CA MET A 245 -3.78 -8.82 24.37
C MET A 245 -4.69 -9.99 24.01
N ALA A 246 -5.47 -10.42 25.00
CA ALA A 246 -6.61 -11.31 24.81
C ALA A 246 -7.92 -10.59 25.12
N VAL A 247 -8.90 -10.77 24.23
CA VAL A 247 -10.21 -10.14 24.32
C VAL A 247 -11.30 -11.20 24.13
N ASP A 248 -12.34 -11.15 24.95
CA ASP A 248 -13.52 -12.00 24.79
C ASP A 248 -14.23 -11.71 23.46
N ALA A 249 -14.41 -12.74 22.62
CA ALA A 249 -14.93 -12.59 21.27
C ALA A 249 -16.40 -12.14 21.22
N VAL A 250 -17.19 -12.34 22.28
CA VAL A 250 -18.62 -11.96 22.27
C VAL A 250 -18.82 -10.55 22.81
N THR A 251 -18.04 -10.16 23.81
CA THR A 251 -18.26 -8.94 24.60
C THR A 251 -17.25 -7.83 24.36
N GLY A 252 -16.09 -8.14 23.75
CA GLY A 252 -14.99 -7.21 23.61
C GLY A 252 -14.25 -6.92 24.92
N LYS A 253 -14.58 -7.60 26.03
CA LYS A 253 -13.88 -7.37 27.30
C LYS A 253 -12.46 -7.91 27.24
N VAL A 254 -11.50 -7.08 27.63
CA VAL A 254 -10.10 -7.49 27.78
C VAL A 254 -10.02 -8.56 28.87
N LYS A 255 -9.51 -9.74 28.53
CA LYS A 255 -9.24 -10.84 29.46
C LYS A 255 -7.90 -10.61 30.18
N TRP A 256 -6.86 -10.29 29.41
CA TRP A 256 -5.54 -9.92 29.93
C TRP A 256 -4.78 -9.04 28.92
N LYS A 257 -3.75 -8.35 29.41
CA LYS A 257 -2.76 -7.62 28.60
C LYS A 257 -1.37 -7.96 29.10
N PHE A 258 -0.44 -8.07 28.18
CA PHE A 258 0.97 -8.29 28.45
C PHE A 258 1.79 -7.21 27.74
N ASP A 259 2.62 -6.50 28.49
CA ASP A 259 3.57 -5.51 27.98
C ASP A 259 4.99 -6.09 28.07
N PRO A 260 5.66 -6.40 26.94
CA PRO A 260 7.01 -6.97 26.94
C PRO A 260 8.11 -5.97 27.30
N LYS A 261 7.78 -4.68 27.45
CA LYS A 261 8.71 -3.58 27.76
C LYS A 261 9.93 -3.58 26.83
N PRO A 262 9.74 -3.26 25.53
CA PRO A 262 10.85 -3.20 24.60
C PRO A 262 11.93 -2.23 25.08
N ALA A 263 13.20 -2.55 24.81
CA ALA A 263 14.32 -1.68 25.12
C ALA A 263 14.16 -0.31 24.43
N THR A 264 14.30 0.77 25.20
CA THR A 264 14.14 2.15 24.71
C THR A 264 15.10 2.48 23.56
N ALA A 265 16.32 1.95 23.58
CA ALA A 265 17.30 2.20 22.53
C ALA A 265 16.86 1.72 21.14
N ASP A 266 16.11 0.61 21.07
CA ASP A 266 15.51 0.13 19.82
C ASP A 266 14.24 0.90 19.48
N LEU A 267 13.38 1.12 20.47
CA LEU A 267 12.12 1.80 20.27
C LEU A 267 12.32 3.22 19.71
N ASP A 268 13.27 3.98 20.28
CA ASP A 268 13.61 5.33 19.82
C ASP A 268 14.15 5.39 18.37
N LYS A 269 14.62 4.25 17.86
CA LYS A 269 15.19 4.09 16.51
C LYS A 269 14.25 3.36 15.55
N ASN A 270 13.06 2.97 16.00
CA ASN A 270 12.12 2.25 15.17
C ASN A 270 11.38 3.19 14.23
N VAL A 271 11.71 3.13 12.94
CA VAL A 271 11.10 4.02 11.95
C VAL A 271 9.66 3.64 11.59
N TYR A 272 9.24 2.40 11.91
CA TYR A 272 7.97 1.82 11.50
C TYR A 272 7.39 0.93 12.62
N LEU A 273 6.85 1.55 13.67
CA LEU A 273 6.16 0.83 14.74
C LEU A 273 4.86 0.24 14.20
N ALA A 274 4.92 -1.01 13.78
CA ALA A 274 3.79 -1.72 13.21
C ALA A 274 3.54 -3.06 13.87
N CYS A 275 2.26 -3.46 13.89
CA CYS A 275 1.82 -4.78 14.28
C CYS A 275 0.76 -5.27 13.28
N ARG A 276 1.02 -6.41 12.63
CA ARG A 276 0.05 -7.05 11.71
C ARG A 276 -0.72 -8.21 12.34
N GLY A 277 -0.23 -8.80 13.42
CA GLY A 277 -0.89 -9.92 14.09
C GLY A 277 0.03 -10.75 14.98
N VAL A 278 -0.55 -11.80 15.55
CA VAL A 278 0.13 -12.80 16.39
C VAL A 278 -0.14 -14.20 15.86
N SER A 279 0.61 -15.19 16.34
CA SER A 279 0.41 -16.60 15.96
C SER A 279 0.04 -17.45 17.15
N TYR A 280 -0.99 -18.28 16.99
CA TYR A 280 -1.39 -19.30 17.97
C TYR A 280 -0.76 -20.65 17.62
N TYR A 281 -0.33 -21.37 18.64
CA TYR A 281 0.05 -22.77 18.48
C TYR A 281 -0.32 -23.59 19.71
N HIS A 282 -0.88 -24.76 19.46
CA HIS A 282 -1.09 -25.79 20.47
C HIS A 282 0.10 -26.75 20.42
N ILE A 283 0.90 -26.78 21.49
CA ILE A 283 2.04 -27.69 21.60
C ILE A 283 1.51 -29.14 21.67
N PRO A 284 1.96 -30.07 20.80
CA PRO A 284 1.47 -31.44 20.76
C PRO A 284 1.44 -32.11 22.15
N ASP A 285 0.36 -32.82 22.47
CA ASP A 285 0.07 -33.39 23.80
C ASP A 285 1.20 -34.28 24.34
N GLU A 286 1.94 -34.94 23.45
CA GLU A 286 3.09 -35.78 23.77
C GLU A 286 4.30 -35.02 24.34
N ILE A 287 4.41 -33.72 24.06
CA ILE A 287 5.49 -32.86 24.58
C ILE A 287 5.12 -32.39 25.99
N GLN A 288 6.00 -32.53 26.96
CA GLN A 288 5.75 -32.02 28.31
C GLN A 288 5.99 -30.50 28.36
N THR A 289 4.97 -29.73 28.72
CA THR A 289 5.05 -28.27 28.91
C THR A 289 3.94 -27.80 29.85
N SER A 290 4.22 -26.78 30.64
CA SER A 290 3.23 -26.05 31.45
C SER A 290 2.49 -24.96 30.64
N CYS A 291 2.97 -24.63 29.45
CA CYS A 291 2.46 -23.59 28.57
C CYS A 291 1.96 -24.22 27.25
N ARG A 292 0.87 -24.99 27.31
CA ARG A 292 0.37 -25.79 26.17
C ARG A 292 -0.09 -24.95 24.99
N ASN A 293 -0.94 -23.96 25.27
CA ASN A 293 -1.52 -23.06 24.28
C ASN A 293 -0.74 -21.75 24.31
N ARG A 294 -0.13 -21.39 23.19
CA ARG A 294 0.81 -20.28 23.13
C ARG A 294 0.41 -19.25 22.09
N ILE A 295 0.67 -18.00 22.43
CA ILE A 295 0.67 -16.88 21.50
C ILE A 295 2.11 -16.42 21.31
N TYR A 296 2.56 -16.37 20.06
CA TYR A 296 3.86 -15.82 19.68
C TYR A 296 3.68 -14.44 19.08
N SER A 297 4.48 -13.49 19.54
CA SER A 297 4.48 -12.12 19.04
C SER A 297 5.91 -11.59 18.94
N PRO A 298 6.26 -10.90 17.84
CA PRO A 298 7.48 -10.10 17.82
C PRO A 298 7.40 -8.96 18.83
N VAL A 299 8.57 -8.48 19.25
CA VAL A 299 8.75 -7.33 20.13
C VAL A 299 9.64 -6.31 19.42
N ALA A 300 9.32 -5.03 19.55
CA ALA A 300 9.98 -3.91 18.88
C ALA A 300 11.50 -3.83 19.13
N ASP A 301 12.02 -4.49 20.17
CA ASP A 301 13.45 -4.62 20.47
C ASP A 301 14.06 -5.92 19.94
N VAL A 302 13.52 -6.47 18.86
CA VAL A 302 14.06 -7.61 18.11
C VAL A 302 14.12 -8.89 18.97
N ARG A 303 13.19 -9.01 19.91
CA ARG A 303 12.87 -10.26 20.59
C ARG A 303 11.61 -10.88 19.99
N MET A 304 11.42 -12.17 20.24
CA MET A 304 10.13 -12.84 20.08
C MET A 304 9.68 -13.33 21.45
N VAL A 305 8.42 -13.10 21.81
CA VAL A 305 7.83 -13.60 23.06
C VAL A 305 6.86 -14.74 22.79
N ALA A 306 6.85 -15.74 23.67
CA ALA A 306 5.78 -16.72 23.77
C ALA A 306 5.05 -16.53 25.10
N VAL A 307 3.73 -16.30 25.04
CA VAL A 307 2.87 -16.18 26.24
C VAL A 307 1.79 -17.26 26.24
N ASN A 308 1.38 -17.67 27.44
CA ASN A 308 0.24 -18.56 27.62
C ASN A 308 -1.04 -17.89 27.13
N ALA A 309 -1.80 -18.59 26.28
CA ALA A 309 -3.00 -18.04 25.66
C ALA A 309 -4.13 -17.75 26.66
N GLU A 310 -4.20 -18.45 27.79
CA GLU A 310 -5.23 -18.27 28.80
C GLU A 310 -4.90 -17.15 29.79
N THR A 311 -3.63 -17.03 30.20
CA THR A 311 -3.21 -16.17 31.31
C THR A 311 -2.43 -14.93 30.89
N GLY A 312 -1.85 -14.92 29.68
CA GLY A 312 -0.96 -13.87 29.19
C GLY A 312 0.42 -13.86 29.85
N GLN A 313 0.74 -14.85 30.69
CA GLN A 313 2.06 -14.97 31.31
C GLN A 313 3.08 -15.54 30.30
N PRO A 314 4.33 -15.07 30.30
CA PRO A 314 5.40 -15.67 29.50
C PRO A 314 5.53 -17.19 29.75
N CYS A 315 5.72 -17.95 28.69
CA CYS A 315 5.98 -19.39 28.78
C CYS A 315 7.42 -19.62 29.27
N ASP A 316 7.58 -20.00 30.54
CA ASP A 316 8.88 -20.14 31.20
C ASP A 316 9.86 -21.10 30.49
N ASP A 317 9.32 -22.09 29.76
CA ASP A 317 10.08 -23.11 29.04
C ASP A 317 10.45 -22.72 27.60
N PHE A 318 10.20 -21.48 27.18
CA PHE A 318 10.57 -20.95 25.87
C PHE A 318 11.74 -19.97 25.99
N GLY A 319 12.89 -20.33 25.43
CA GLY A 319 14.08 -19.47 25.41
C GLY A 319 14.53 -19.05 26.81
N ASP A 320 14.79 -17.75 26.99
CA ASP A 320 15.04 -17.11 28.27
C ASP A 320 13.72 -16.61 28.88
N HIS A 321 13.10 -17.44 29.71
CA HIS A 321 11.87 -17.11 30.46
C HIS A 321 10.73 -16.51 29.60
N GLY A 322 10.49 -17.10 28.43
CA GLY A 322 9.45 -16.71 27.48
C GLY A 322 9.93 -15.89 26.29
N PHE A 323 11.23 -15.60 26.19
CA PHE A 323 11.80 -14.79 25.12
C PHE A 323 12.94 -15.47 24.37
N ILE A 324 13.04 -15.21 23.07
CA ILE A 324 14.26 -15.46 22.29
C ILE A 324 14.74 -14.15 21.66
N SER A 325 16.05 -14.06 21.42
CA SER A 325 16.67 -12.97 20.68
C SER A 325 16.65 -13.29 19.19
N LEU A 326 16.14 -12.37 18.37
CA LEU A 326 16.23 -12.46 16.91
C LEU A 326 17.49 -11.75 16.37
N ARG A 327 18.36 -11.26 17.25
CA ARG A 327 19.71 -10.78 16.88
C ARG A 327 20.73 -11.89 16.79
N ASP A 328 20.43 -13.04 17.39
CA ASP A 328 21.34 -14.17 17.41
C ASP A 328 21.69 -14.56 15.96
N TYR A 329 22.99 -14.83 15.75
CA TYR A 329 23.59 -15.14 14.45
C TYR A 329 23.63 -14.01 13.41
N LEU A 330 23.18 -12.79 13.74
CA LEU A 330 23.23 -11.64 12.81
C LEU A 330 24.52 -10.81 12.91
N GLY A 331 25.42 -11.16 13.84
CA GLY A 331 26.60 -10.36 14.15
C GLY A 331 26.22 -9.04 14.82
N HIS A 332 26.90 -7.95 14.43
CA HIS A 332 26.52 -6.60 14.90
C HIS A 332 25.24 -6.14 14.19
N VAL A 333 24.25 -5.72 14.98
CA VAL A 333 22.96 -5.18 14.53
C VAL A 333 22.78 -3.82 15.21
N PRO A 334 22.97 -2.70 14.50
CA PRO A 334 22.66 -1.38 15.03
C PRO A 334 21.17 -1.28 15.43
N HIS A 335 20.87 -0.38 16.36
CA HIS A 335 19.47 -0.15 16.75
C HIS A 335 18.71 0.44 15.56
N GLY A 336 17.50 -0.08 15.29
CA GLY A 336 16.70 0.34 14.14
C GLY A 336 17.12 -0.27 12.80
N PHE A 337 17.91 -1.34 12.76
CA PHE A 337 18.28 -2.03 11.51
C PHE A 337 17.54 -3.37 11.29
N HIS A 338 16.76 -3.81 12.27
CA HIS A 338 15.98 -5.04 12.17
C HIS A 338 14.65 -4.85 12.89
N PHE A 339 13.57 -5.15 12.19
CA PHE A 339 12.20 -5.03 12.67
C PHE A 339 11.43 -6.31 12.36
N VAL A 340 10.43 -6.66 13.16
CA VAL A 340 9.53 -7.77 12.85
C VAL A 340 8.10 -7.30 12.98
N THR A 341 7.51 -6.97 11.83
CA THR A 341 6.20 -6.31 11.72
C THR A 341 5.06 -7.31 11.51
N SER A 342 5.37 -8.50 10.99
CA SER A 342 4.43 -9.59 10.71
C SER A 342 4.49 -10.71 11.75
N PRO A 343 3.39 -11.45 12.00
CA PRO A 343 3.42 -12.64 12.84
C PRO A 343 4.32 -13.73 12.25
N PRO A 344 5.03 -14.53 13.08
CA PRO A 344 5.81 -15.65 12.60
C PRO A 344 4.90 -16.78 12.09
N MET A 345 5.38 -17.61 11.15
CA MET A 345 4.69 -18.86 10.84
C MET A 345 4.96 -19.87 11.96
N VAL A 346 3.91 -20.47 12.53
CA VAL A 346 4.08 -21.53 13.54
C VAL A 346 3.38 -22.81 13.11
N ALA A 347 4.17 -23.83 12.79
CA ALA A 347 3.67 -25.12 12.30
C ALA A 347 4.68 -26.23 12.62
N LYS A 348 4.20 -27.47 12.81
CA LYS A 348 5.05 -28.66 13.07
C LYS A 348 6.15 -28.42 14.12
N ASN A 349 5.79 -27.77 15.23
CA ASN A 349 6.68 -27.38 16.33
C ASN A 349 7.87 -26.51 15.88
N ARG A 350 7.68 -25.67 14.86
CA ARG A 350 8.63 -24.67 14.37
C ARG A 350 7.98 -23.30 14.39
N VAL A 351 8.68 -22.32 14.95
CA VAL A 351 8.40 -20.88 14.81
C VAL A 351 9.38 -20.38 13.76
N ILE A 352 8.87 -20.05 12.58
CA ILE A 352 9.66 -19.67 11.40
C ILE A 352 9.46 -18.16 11.17
N THR A 353 10.57 -17.43 11.15
CA THR A 353 10.57 -15.99 10.95
C THR A 353 11.85 -15.53 10.27
N GLY A 354 11.73 -14.50 9.45
CA GLY A 354 12.83 -13.63 9.06
C GLY A 354 12.69 -12.33 9.85
N GLY A 355 12.37 -11.27 9.13
CA GLY A 355 12.18 -9.92 9.62
C GLY A 355 12.41 -8.93 8.47
N TRP A 356 12.07 -7.67 8.72
CA TRP A 356 12.46 -6.55 7.88
C TRP A 356 13.83 -6.06 8.31
N ILE A 357 14.79 -6.06 7.39
CA ILE A 357 16.07 -5.37 7.58
C ILE A 357 15.88 -3.96 7.02
N PHE A 358 16.37 -2.93 7.72
CA PHE A 358 16.14 -1.56 7.28
C PHE A 358 16.91 -1.30 5.99
N ASP A 359 16.24 -1.49 4.86
CA ASP A 359 16.89 -1.42 3.56
C ASP A 359 17.42 -0.01 3.27
N ASN A 360 18.37 0.07 2.34
CA ASN A 360 18.95 1.32 1.85
C ASN A 360 19.78 2.10 2.89
N GLN A 361 20.22 1.43 3.96
CA GLN A 361 21.15 2.03 4.92
C GLN A 361 22.60 1.71 4.57
N ALA A 362 22.91 0.48 4.13
CA ALA A 362 24.27 0.05 3.79
C ALA A 362 24.32 -1.17 2.85
N ASN A 363 25.52 -1.49 2.33
CA ASN A 363 25.84 -2.78 1.70
C ASN A 363 26.60 -3.72 2.65
N PHE A 364 26.34 -3.58 3.94
CA PHE A 364 26.81 -4.46 5.01
C PHE A 364 25.74 -4.57 6.11
N GLU A 365 24.48 -4.60 5.73
CA GLU A 365 23.33 -4.73 6.60
C GLU A 365 23.23 -6.14 7.23
N PRO A 366 22.49 -6.32 8.33
CA PRO A 366 22.25 -7.63 8.91
C PRO A 366 21.68 -8.64 7.90
N SER A 367 21.82 -9.93 8.20
CA SER A 367 21.30 -10.99 7.35
C SER A 367 19.77 -11.00 7.32
N GLY A 368 19.19 -11.13 6.13
CA GLY A 368 17.75 -11.38 5.90
C GLY A 368 17.36 -12.86 6.03
N ALA A 369 18.29 -13.74 6.43
CA ALA A 369 18.11 -15.18 6.48
C ALA A 369 16.89 -15.64 7.30
N ILE A 370 16.25 -16.70 6.81
CA ILE A 370 15.08 -17.29 7.46
C ILE A 370 15.52 -18.26 8.53
N ARG A 371 14.94 -18.15 9.73
CA ARG A 371 15.30 -18.99 10.87
C ARG A 371 14.08 -19.69 11.41
N ALA A 372 14.26 -20.93 11.84
CA ALA A 372 13.26 -21.68 12.55
C ALA A 372 13.74 -22.07 13.94
N PHE A 373 12.89 -21.78 14.92
CA PHE A 373 13.09 -22.11 16.32
C PHE A 373 12.09 -23.19 16.73
N ASN A 374 12.48 -24.04 17.67
CA ASN A 374 11.57 -24.99 18.28
C ASN A 374 10.43 -24.23 18.97
N ALA A 375 9.17 -24.52 18.61
CA ALA A 375 8.05 -23.77 19.17
C ALA A 375 7.91 -23.98 20.70
N THR A 376 8.33 -25.12 21.21
CA THR A 376 8.31 -25.40 22.65
C THR A 376 9.47 -24.70 23.37
N THR A 377 10.70 -24.91 22.91
CA THR A 377 11.89 -24.53 23.69
C THR A 377 12.55 -23.22 23.27
N GLY A 378 12.22 -22.68 22.09
CA GLY A 378 12.89 -21.52 21.51
C GLY A 378 14.29 -21.77 20.96
N ALA A 379 14.81 -22.99 21.06
CA ALA A 379 16.12 -23.34 20.51
C ALA A 379 16.09 -23.28 18.97
N ILE A 380 17.14 -22.74 18.34
CA ILE A 380 17.25 -22.77 16.88
C ILE A 380 17.30 -24.22 16.38
N GLU A 381 16.54 -24.52 15.33
CA GLU A 381 16.51 -25.83 14.68
C GLU A 381 17.22 -25.79 13.33
N TRP A 382 16.97 -24.75 12.55
CA TRP A 382 17.67 -24.50 11.28
C TRP A 382 17.65 -23.01 10.92
N ALA A 383 18.60 -22.61 10.10
CA ALA A 383 18.63 -21.36 9.35
C ALA A 383 18.76 -21.69 7.86
N TRP A 384 17.95 -21.05 7.04
CA TRP A 384 18.13 -21.00 5.59
C TRP A 384 18.82 -19.68 5.25
N ASP A 385 20.08 -19.79 4.86
CA ASP A 385 20.96 -18.69 4.47
C ASP A 385 21.43 -18.95 3.03
N VAL A 386 20.89 -18.16 2.10
CA VAL A 386 21.18 -18.29 0.66
C VAL A 386 22.66 -18.11 0.31
N GLY A 387 23.43 -17.44 1.18
CA GLY A 387 24.88 -17.28 1.02
C GLY A 387 25.73 -18.42 1.56
N HIS A 388 25.13 -19.39 2.27
CA HIS A 388 25.82 -20.52 2.86
C HIS A 388 25.69 -21.79 1.99
N ASN A 389 26.62 -22.74 2.14
CA ASN A 389 26.56 -24.04 1.46
C ASN A 389 26.86 -25.20 2.43
N PRO A 390 25.88 -26.08 2.74
CA PRO A 390 24.50 -26.07 2.23
C PRO A 390 23.70 -24.85 2.71
N GLU A 391 22.75 -24.34 1.91
CA GLU A 391 21.94 -23.15 2.26
C GLU A 391 21.23 -23.33 3.62
N THR A 392 20.81 -24.55 3.92
CA THR A 392 20.16 -24.91 5.18
C THR A 392 21.12 -25.60 6.12
N TRP A 393 21.17 -25.11 7.36
CA TRP A 393 22.04 -25.66 8.39
C TRP A 393 21.60 -25.22 9.78
N LYS A 394 22.15 -25.83 10.83
CA LYS A 394 21.91 -25.44 12.22
C LYS A 394 23.11 -24.65 12.75
N PRO A 395 23.00 -23.33 12.95
CA PRO A 395 24.15 -22.53 13.37
C PRO A 395 24.57 -22.81 14.81
N GLY A 396 25.88 -22.77 15.03
CA GLY A 396 26.52 -22.81 16.33
C GLY A 396 26.64 -21.41 16.95
N PRO A 397 27.00 -21.30 18.24
CA PRO A 397 26.93 -20.05 18.99
C PRO A 397 27.80 -18.88 18.46
N ASN A 398 28.84 -19.18 17.68
CA ASN A 398 29.79 -18.18 17.15
C ASN A 398 29.59 -17.90 15.67
N ASP A 399 28.61 -18.55 15.05
CA ASP A 399 28.35 -18.41 13.63
C ASP A 399 27.61 -17.10 13.34
N VAL A 400 27.89 -16.55 12.16
CA VAL A 400 27.23 -15.34 11.65
C VAL A 400 26.69 -15.63 10.26
N LEU A 401 25.40 -15.37 10.08
CA LEU A 401 24.68 -15.55 8.83
C LEU A 401 25.11 -14.52 7.80
N THR A 402 24.96 -14.86 6.53
CA THR A 402 25.42 -14.03 5.43
C THR A 402 24.66 -12.70 5.38
N ARG A 403 25.40 -11.61 5.51
CA ARG A 403 24.92 -10.22 5.44
C ARG A 403 24.41 -9.86 4.05
N ASP A 404 23.56 -8.84 3.99
CA ASP A 404 22.98 -8.28 2.75
C ASP A 404 22.14 -9.28 1.94
N THR A 405 21.72 -10.38 2.54
CA THR A 405 20.81 -11.33 1.91
C THR A 405 19.38 -10.79 1.95
N PRO A 406 18.53 -11.11 0.94
CA PRO A 406 17.16 -10.61 0.90
C PRO A 406 16.38 -10.92 2.18
N ASN A 407 15.69 -9.91 2.69
CA ASN A 407 14.89 -10.04 3.91
C ASN A 407 13.49 -10.61 3.60
N ALA A 408 12.74 -10.98 4.64
CA ALA A 408 11.39 -11.54 4.52
C ALA A 408 10.51 -10.99 5.64
N TRP A 409 9.87 -9.87 5.34
CA TRP A 409 9.13 -9.06 6.30
C TRP A 409 7.61 -9.31 6.29
N GLY A 410 7.10 -9.91 5.21
CA GLY A 410 5.68 -10.18 5.00
C GLY A 410 5.14 -11.36 5.81
N VAL A 411 3.84 -11.61 5.67
CA VAL A 411 3.17 -12.79 6.26
C VAL A 411 3.47 -14.04 5.42
N TYR A 412 3.77 -15.17 6.04
CA TYR A 412 4.03 -16.43 5.33
C TYR A 412 2.78 -17.28 5.19
N THR A 413 2.75 -18.17 4.21
CA THR A 413 1.71 -19.20 4.07
C THR A 413 2.33 -20.61 4.08
N ALA A 414 1.54 -21.65 4.33
CA ALA A 414 2.05 -23.02 4.44
C ALA A 414 1.02 -24.08 4.02
N ASP A 415 1.52 -25.18 3.44
CA ASP A 415 0.76 -26.40 3.14
C ASP A 415 1.30 -27.49 4.07
N LEU A 416 0.51 -27.84 5.09
CA LEU A 416 0.94 -28.74 6.16
C LEU A 416 1.05 -30.19 5.69
N ASP A 417 0.25 -30.58 4.69
CA ASP A 417 0.25 -31.92 4.10
C ASP A 417 1.51 -32.14 3.26
N LEU A 418 1.92 -31.11 2.50
CA LEU A 418 3.19 -31.11 1.78
C LEU A 418 4.39 -30.87 2.70
N GLY A 419 4.16 -30.38 3.92
CA GLY A 419 5.21 -30.00 4.86
C GLY A 419 6.02 -28.80 4.41
N MET A 420 5.41 -27.88 3.66
CA MET A 420 6.09 -26.73 3.06
C MET A 420 5.58 -25.40 3.60
N VAL A 421 6.50 -24.47 3.80
CA VAL A 421 6.22 -23.05 4.04
C VAL A 421 6.64 -22.25 2.80
N TYR A 422 5.82 -21.27 2.43
CA TYR A 422 6.02 -20.37 1.31
C TYR A 422 6.34 -18.98 1.85
N ILE A 423 7.58 -18.55 1.59
CA ILE A 423 8.17 -17.34 2.15
C ILE A 423 8.34 -16.34 1.01
N PRO A 424 7.69 -15.17 1.09
CA PRO A 424 7.95 -14.08 0.18
C PRO A 424 9.24 -13.35 0.60
N THR A 425 10.10 -13.03 -0.36
CA THR A 425 11.34 -12.28 -0.11
C THR A 425 11.28 -10.89 -0.71
N GLY A 426 11.94 -9.96 -0.02
CA GLY A 426 12.25 -8.63 -0.52
C GLY A 426 13.51 -8.62 -1.37
N ASN A 427 14.25 -7.52 -1.30
CA ASN A 427 15.47 -7.30 -2.05
C ASN A 427 16.74 -7.46 -1.20
N SER A 428 17.86 -7.74 -1.86
CA SER A 428 19.19 -7.57 -1.26
C SER A 428 19.55 -6.08 -1.28
N PRO A 429 19.86 -5.47 -0.14
CA PRO A 429 20.10 -4.04 -0.06
C PRO A 429 21.42 -3.64 -0.74
N PRO A 430 21.52 -2.38 -1.24
CA PRO A 430 20.44 -1.41 -1.37
C PRO A 430 19.46 -1.68 -2.52
N ASP A 431 18.27 -1.07 -2.47
CA ASP A 431 17.19 -1.34 -3.42
C ASP A 431 17.29 -0.55 -4.70
N ASN A 432 17.91 0.64 -4.69
CA ASN A 432 17.94 1.52 -5.86
C ASN A 432 19.24 1.44 -6.67
N TRP A 433 20.18 0.59 -6.23
CA TRP A 433 21.44 0.28 -6.92
C TRP A 433 21.93 -1.11 -6.51
N GLY A 434 22.17 -1.99 -7.48
CA GLY A 434 22.43 -3.42 -7.27
C GLY A 434 23.87 -3.87 -7.57
N GLY A 435 24.81 -2.96 -7.79
CA GLY A 435 26.14 -3.29 -8.30
C GLY A 435 26.98 -4.21 -7.41
N THR A 436 26.67 -4.30 -6.11
CA THR A 436 27.31 -5.22 -5.15
C THR A 436 26.58 -6.54 -4.95
N ARG A 437 25.39 -6.73 -5.52
CA ARG A 437 24.62 -7.96 -5.34
C ARG A 437 25.32 -9.17 -5.94
N ARG A 438 25.39 -10.25 -5.18
CA ARG A 438 25.97 -11.53 -5.58
C ARG A 438 24.94 -12.33 -6.39
N PRO A 439 25.35 -13.35 -7.16
CA PRO A 439 24.42 -14.13 -7.97
C PRO A 439 23.28 -14.79 -7.17
N PHE A 440 23.55 -15.22 -5.94
CA PHE A 440 22.53 -15.82 -5.07
C PHE A 440 21.60 -14.78 -4.45
N ASP A 441 22.07 -13.54 -4.22
CA ASP A 441 21.23 -12.43 -3.77
C ASP A 441 20.16 -12.14 -4.83
N ASP A 442 20.60 -11.96 -6.08
CA ASP A 442 19.68 -11.77 -7.21
C ASP A 442 18.74 -12.95 -7.36
N ALA A 443 19.22 -14.20 -7.31
CA ALA A 443 18.37 -15.38 -7.52
C ALA A 443 17.28 -15.59 -6.44
N SER A 444 17.38 -14.90 -5.31
CA SER A 444 16.44 -14.99 -4.18
C SER A 444 15.73 -13.67 -3.86
N SER A 445 16.02 -12.59 -4.59
CA SER A 445 15.33 -11.30 -4.44
C SER A 445 13.98 -11.30 -5.18
N SER A 446 12.99 -10.63 -4.60
CA SER A 446 11.64 -10.46 -5.17
C SER A 446 11.03 -11.80 -5.64
N ALA A 447 11.10 -12.79 -4.75
CA ALA A 447 10.81 -14.18 -5.03
C ALA A 447 9.85 -14.82 -4.02
N THR A 448 9.23 -15.92 -4.43
CA THR A 448 8.57 -16.87 -3.51
C THR A 448 9.50 -18.06 -3.31
N VAL A 449 9.86 -18.33 -2.07
CA VAL A 449 10.72 -19.45 -1.67
C VAL A 449 9.88 -20.50 -0.97
N ALA A 450 9.96 -21.76 -1.40
CA ALA A 450 9.36 -22.88 -0.68
C ALA A 450 10.43 -23.66 0.09
N LEU A 451 10.26 -23.74 1.41
CA LEU A 451 11.13 -24.51 2.30
C LEU A 451 10.34 -25.64 2.96
N ASP A 452 11.01 -26.75 3.25
CA ASP A 452 10.50 -27.74 4.19
C ASP A 452 10.38 -27.12 5.59
N ILE A 453 9.23 -27.31 6.25
CA ILE A 453 8.96 -26.72 7.56
C ILE A 453 9.93 -27.24 8.62
N GLU A 454 10.20 -28.55 8.63
CA GLU A 454 10.93 -29.20 9.73
C GLU A 454 12.45 -29.15 9.55
N THR A 455 12.92 -29.28 8.31
CA THR A 455 14.35 -29.30 7.96
C THR A 455 14.88 -27.96 7.46
N GLY A 456 14.04 -27.11 6.88
CA GLY A 456 14.43 -25.85 6.24
C GLY A 456 15.01 -26.01 4.84
N GLU A 457 15.03 -27.24 4.29
CA GLU A 457 15.58 -27.49 2.95
C GLU A 457 14.75 -26.81 1.88
N ARG A 458 15.43 -26.12 0.96
CA ARG A 458 14.80 -25.49 -0.19
C ARG A 458 14.20 -26.52 -1.14
N ARG A 459 12.91 -26.39 -1.41
CA ARG A 459 12.17 -27.20 -2.38
C ARG A 459 12.16 -26.55 -3.75
N TRP A 460 11.84 -25.26 -3.82
CA TRP A 460 11.89 -24.47 -5.04
C TRP A 460 11.96 -22.97 -4.73
N ILE A 461 12.36 -22.18 -5.73
CA ILE A 461 12.29 -20.72 -5.73
C ILE A 461 11.66 -20.27 -7.04
N TYR A 462 10.77 -19.28 -6.97
CA TYR A 462 10.21 -18.62 -8.13
C TYR A 462 10.44 -17.10 -8.03
N GLN A 463 11.30 -16.57 -8.90
CA GLN A 463 11.62 -15.14 -8.96
C GLN A 463 10.61 -14.38 -9.84
N THR A 464 10.13 -13.23 -9.36
CA THR A 464 9.19 -12.38 -10.11
C THR A 464 9.84 -11.13 -10.70
N VAL A 465 11.01 -10.71 -10.22
CA VAL A 465 11.77 -9.59 -10.80
C VAL A 465 13.24 -9.95 -10.84
N HIS A 466 13.84 -9.92 -12.02
CA HIS A 466 15.28 -10.08 -12.23
C HIS A 466 16.00 -8.77 -11.90
N HIS A 467 16.99 -8.84 -11.01
CA HIS A 467 17.86 -7.72 -10.65
C HIS A 467 17.08 -6.42 -10.38
N ASP A 468 16.31 -6.44 -9.30
CA ASP A 468 15.33 -5.41 -8.95
C ASP A 468 15.98 -4.13 -8.41
N LEU A 469 15.77 -2.99 -9.09
CA LEU A 469 16.30 -1.68 -8.70
C LEU A 469 15.20 -0.72 -8.18
N TRP A 470 14.03 -1.26 -7.83
CA TRP A 470 12.81 -0.48 -7.63
C TRP A 470 12.05 -0.79 -6.34
N ASP A 471 12.62 -1.62 -5.46
CA ASP A 471 11.94 -2.16 -4.27
C ASP A 471 10.58 -2.82 -4.66
N MET A 472 10.67 -3.81 -5.56
CA MET A 472 9.52 -4.63 -6.00
C MET A 472 9.47 -5.94 -5.23
N ASP A 473 9.70 -5.86 -3.92
CA ASP A 473 9.51 -6.95 -2.97
C ASP A 473 8.25 -7.77 -3.23
N ILE A 474 8.30 -9.04 -2.84
CA ILE A 474 7.08 -9.79 -2.60
C ILE A 474 6.65 -9.53 -1.15
N PRO A 475 5.54 -8.81 -0.91
CA PRO A 475 5.23 -8.30 0.42
C PRO A 475 4.34 -9.25 1.23
N SER A 476 3.84 -10.32 0.61
CA SER A 476 2.95 -11.29 1.25
C SER A 476 3.08 -12.69 0.64
N GLY A 477 2.92 -13.70 1.49
CA GLY A 477 2.90 -15.09 1.09
C GLY A 477 1.71 -15.36 0.16
N PRO A 478 1.85 -16.33 -0.75
CA PRO A 478 0.85 -16.57 -1.78
C PRO A 478 -0.42 -17.18 -1.19
N SER A 479 -1.56 -16.90 -1.81
CA SER A 479 -2.87 -17.43 -1.38
C SER A 479 -3.16 -18.76 -2.07
N MET A 480 -3.58 -19.77 -1.32
CA MET A 480 -3.82 -21.11 -1.86
C MET A 480 -5.16 -21.24 -2.58
N VAL A 481 -5.16 -22.03 -3.65
CA VAL A 481 -6.38 -22.37 -4.37
C VAL A 481 -6.20 -23.63 -5.19
N ASP A 482 -7.19 -24.51 -5.16
CA ASP A 482 -7.23 -25.63 -6.07
C ASP A 482 -7.90 -25.23 -7.39
N LEU A 483 -7.24 -25.49 -8.53
CA LEU A 483 -7.71 -25.12 -9.86
C LEU A 483 -7.96 -26.35 -10.74
N PRO A 484 -8.95 -26.28 -11.66
CA PRO A 484 -9.15 -27.34 -12.64
C PRO A 484 -7.99 -27.38 -13.65
N GLY A 485 -7.34 -28.53 -13.77
CA GLY A 485 -6.34 -28.80 -14.78
C GLY A 485 -6.93 -29.06 -16.16
N PRO A 486 -6.09 -29.11 -17.22
CA PRO A 486 -6.54 -29.29 -18.60
C PRO A 486 -7.36 -30.56 -18.85
N ASN A 487 -7.17 -31.62 -18.05
CA ASN A 487 -7.87 -32.90 -18.20
C ASN A 487 -8.91 -33.14 -17.09
N GLY A 488 -9.28 -32.10 -16.33
CA GLY A 488 -10.25 -32.17 -15.24
C GLY A 488 -9.69 -32.65 -13.90
N GLU A 489 -8.39 -32.92 -13.83
CA GLU A 489 -7.69 -33.12 -12.56
C GLU A 489 -7.70 -31.85 -11.70
N THR A 490 -7.58 -31.99 -10.39
CA THR A 490 -7.42 -30.84 -9.50
C THR A 490 -5.94 -30.55 -9.30
N ILE A 491 -5.51 -29.33 -9.62
CA ILE A 491 -4.14 -28.86 -9.44
C ILE A 491 -4.07 -28.06 -8.13
N PRO A 492 -3.22 -28.47 -7.17
CA PRO A 492 -2.97 -27.68 -5.98
C PRO A 492 -2.13 -26.47 -6.35
N ALA A 493 -2.79 -25.32 -6.52
CA ALA A 493 -2.14 -24.09 -6.93
C ALA A 493 -1.99 -23.12 -5.75
N LEU A 494 -1.14 -22.12 -5.98
CA LEU A 494 -1.06 -20.91 -5.20
C LEU A 494 -1.04 -19.72 -6.15
N VAL A 495 -1.48 -18.56 -5.67
CA VAL A 495 -1.45 -17.30 -6.42
C VAL A 495 -0.57 -16.32 -5.67
N GLN A 496 0.57 -15.97 -6.26
CA GLN A 496 1.47 -14.95 -5.76
C GLN A 496 1.13 -13.60 -6.39
N SER A 497 0.70 -12.65 -5.57
CA SER A 497 0.59 -11.24 -5.96
C SER A 497 1.91 -10.50 -5.79
N THR A 498 2.11 -9.44 -6.57
CA THR A 498 3.34 -8.62 -6.55
C THR A 498 3.05 -7.13 -6.40
N LYS A 499 4.05 -6.36 -5.93
CA LYS A 499 4.03 -4.88 -5.95
C LYS A 499 3.82 -4.31 -7.36
N ARG A 500 4.05 -5.09 -8.43
CA ARG A 500 3.79 -4.71 -9.83
C ARG A 500 2.32 -4.79 -10.23
N GLY A 501 1.47 -5.44 -9.44
CA GLY A 501 0.05 -5.67 -9.74
C GLY A 501 -0.22 -6.93 -10.55
N GLU A 502 0.71 -7.89 -10.54
CA GLU A 502 0.62 -9.12 -11.31
C GLU A 502 0.29 -10.32 -10.42
N PHE A 503 -0.28 -11.37 -11.01
CA PHE A 503 -0.68 -12.60 -10.31
C PHE A 503 -0.04 -13.82 -10.97
N PHE A 504 0.98 -14.38 -10.32
CA PHE A 504 1.65 -15.60 -10.76
C PHE A 504 0.94 -16.81 -10.17
N VAL A 505 0.45 -17.71 -11.03
CA VAL A 505 -0.29 -18.91 -10.63
C VAL A 505 0.63 -20.11 -10.77
N LEU A 506 1.09 -20.65 -9.65
CA LEU A 506 2.11 -21.71 -9.60
C LEU A 506 1.53 -22.99 -9.00
N ASP A 507 2.00 -24.15 -9.45
CA ASP A 507 1.76 -25.41 -8.75
C ASP A 507 2.54 -25.38 -7.45
N ARG A 508 1.84 -25.44 -6.32
CA ARG A 508 2.46 -25.20 -5.01
C ARG A 508 3.45 -26.31 -4.61
N ARG A 509 3.45 -27.45 -5.32
CA ARG A 509 4.38 -28.57 -5.11
C ARG A 509 5.74 -28.31 -5.76
N THR A 510 5.77 -27.66 -6.92
CA THR A 510 6.97 -27.56 -7.76
C THR A 510 7.44 -26.13 -8.00
N GLY A 511 6.58 -25.13 -7.79
CA GLY A 511 6.86 -23.72 -8.12
C GLY A 511 6.75 -23.41 -9.60
N GLU A 512 6.41 -24.38 -10.45
CA GLU A 512 6.23 -24.17 -11.89
C GLU A 512 4.88 -23.51 -12.19
N PRO A 513 4.78 -22.64 -13.22
CA PRO A 513 3.49 -22.09 -13.64
C PRO A 513 2.47 -23.18 -13.96
N VAL A 514 1.25 -23.03 -13.46
CA VAL A 514 0.17 -24.01 -13.70
C VAL A 514 -0.12 -24.11 -15.21
N PRO A 515 -0.36 -25.31 -15.76
CA PRO A 515 -0.78 -25.48 -17.15
C PRO A 515 -1.95 -24.56 -17.54
N GLY A 516 -1.77 -23.78 -18.60
CA GLY A 516 -2.74 -22.77 -19.03
C GLY A 516 -2.59 -21.40 -18.35
N TYR A 517 -1.62 -21.23 -17.46
CA TYR A 517 -1.24 -19.95 -16.83
C TYR A 517 0.22 -19.56 -17.20
N PRO A 518 0.57 -19.47 -18.49
CA PRO A 518 1.94 -19.19 -18.92
C PRO A 518 2.48 -17.85 -18.42
N VAL A 519 3.79 -17.84 -18.18
CA VAL A 519 4.61 -16.66 -17.91
C VAL A 519 5.55 -16.45 -19.08
N ALA A 520 5.69 -15.21 -19.53
CA ALA A 520 6.57 -14.85 -20.64
C ALA A 520 7.56 -13.76 -20.21
N GLU A 521 8.80 -13.88 -20.68
CA GLU A 521 9.79 -12.82 -20.62
C GLU A 521 9.41 -11.70 -21.58
N LYS A 522 9.37 -10.46 -21.08
CA LYS A 522 9.17 -9.25 -21.91
C LYS A 522 10.33 -8.30 -21.74
N SER A 523 10.72 -7.64 -22.83
CA SER A 523 11.74 -6.60 -22.80
C SER A 523 11.29 -5.41 -21.98
N VAL A 524 12.23 -4.84 -21.22
CA VAL A 524 12.02 -3.67 -20.37
C VAL A 524 13.10 -2.61 -20.64
N PRO A 525 12.89 -1.34 -20.22
CA PRO A 525 13.92 -0.31 -20.37
C PRO A 525 15.22 -0.69 -19.67
N THR A 526 16.35 -0.42 -20.33
CA THR A 526 17.70 -0.66 -19.77
C THR A 526 18.62 0.56 -19.87
N ALA A 527 18.20 1.60 -20.58
CA ALA A 527 19.02 2.79 -20.79
C ALA A 527 19.11 3.65 -19.53
N GLY A 528 20.27 4.28 -19.33
CA GLY A 528 20.45 5.31 -18.30
C GLY A 528 20.67 4.82 -16.86
N HIS A 529 20.83 3.51 -16.65
CA HIS A 529 21.26 2.95 -15.36
C HIS A 529 22.63 3.47 -14.94
N ALA A 530 22.95 3.35 -13.64
CA ALA A 530 24.26 3.70 -13.12
C ALA A 530 25.38 2.89 -13.83
N PRO A 531 26.50 3.52 -14.23
CA PRO A 531 27.51 2.90 -15.11
C PRO A 531 28.27 1.72 -14.48
N ASP A 532 28.21 1.59 -13.18
CA ASP A 532 28.82 0.57 -12.33
C ASP A 532 27.79 -0.43 -11.79
N ASP A 533 26.56 -0.39 -12.30
CA ASP A 533 25.50 -1.36 -12.04
C ASP A 533 25.22 -2.24 -13.27
N ARG A 534 24.39 -3.27 -13.10
CA ARG A 534 23.82 -4.07 -14.19
C ARG A 534 22.30 -3.89 -14.22
N VAL A 535 21.67 -4.28 -15.33
CA VAL A 535 20.22 -4.32 -15.46
C VAL A 535 19.79 -5.56 -16.25
N SER A 536 18.64 -6.13 -15.91
CA SER A 536 18.05 -7.22 -16.70
C SER A 536 17.36 -6.66 -17.95
N PRO A 537 17.60 -7.23 -19.16
CA PRO A 537 16.94 -6.80 -20.38
C PRO A 537 15.48 -7.26 -20.47
N THR A 538 15.08 -8.27 -19.69
CA THR A 538 13.72 -8.80 -19.65
C THR A 538 13.24 -9.01 -18.22
N GLN A 539 11.92 -9.09 -18.07
CA GLN A 539 11.26 -9.44 -16.82
C GLN A 539 10.16 -10.48 -17.08
N PRO A 540 9.84 -11.36 -16.12
CA PRO A 540 8.75 -12.30 -16.25
C PRO A 540 7.40 -11.59 -16.08
N TYR A 541 6.42 -11.97 -16.90
CA TYR A 541 5.04 -11.48 -16.83
C TYR A 541 4.05 -12.64 -16.97
N PRO A 542 3.07 -12.80 -16.06
CA PRO A 542 1.95 -13.69 -16.30
C PRO A 542 1.14 -13.18 -17.50
N THR A 543 0.90 -14.06 -18.48
CA THR A 543 0.25 -13.66 -19.73
C THR A 543 -1.19 -14.14 -19.86
N ALA A 544 -1.59 -15.08 -19.00
CA ALA A 544 -2.96 -15.57 -18.95
C ALA A 544 -3.83 -14.81 -17.95
N MET A 545 -3.31 -14.51 -16.76
CA MET A 545 -4.05 -13.74 -15.76
C MET A 545 -4.12 -12.26 -16.14
N PRO A 546 -5.25 -11.57 -15.90
CA PRO A 546 -5.29 -10.11 -15.98
C PRO A 546 -4.29 -9.50 -15.00
N SER A 547 -3.60 -8.44 -15.42
CA SER A 547 -2.75 -7.64 -14.55
C SER A 547 -3.45 -6.37 -14.09
N LEU A 548 -3.18 -5.95 -12.86
CA LEU A 548 -3.51 -4.63 -12.32
C LEU A 548 -2.37 -3.62 -12.48
N THR A 549 -1.26 -3.98 -13.14
CA THR A 549 -0.20 -3.05 -13.52
C THR A 549 -0.81 -1.87 -14.30
N PRO A 550 -0.60 -0.63 -13.86
CA PRO A 550 -1.15 0.52 -14.56
C PRO A 550 -0.46 0.72 -15.92
N PRO A 551 -1.12 1.34 -16.90
CA PRO A 551 -0.47 1.78 -18.13
C PRO A 551 0.66 2.77 -17.86
N ASP A 552 1.64 2.82 -18.77
CA ASP A 552 2.72 3.81 -18.71
C ASP A 552 2.17 5.24 -18.70
N LEU A 553 2.73 6.07 -17.82
CA LEU A 553 2.37 7.47 -17.68
C LEU A 553 2.65 8.28 -18.94
N LYS A 554 1.77 9.24 -19.18
CA LYS A 554 1.91 10.27 -20.20
C LYS A 554 1.84 11.63 -19.54
N GLU A 555 2.38 12.66 -20.21
CA GLU A 555 2.24 14.05 -19.76
C GLU A 555 0.76 14.45 -19.54
N THR A 556 -0.15 13.88 -20.33
CA THR A 556 -1.60 14.14 -20.23
C THR A 556 -2.22 13.61 -18.94
N ASP A 557 -1.58 12.66 -18.26
CA ASP A 557 -2.05 12.06 -17.00
C ASP A 557 -1.68 12.93 -15.78
N MET A 558 -0.88 13.98 -16.01
CA MET A 558 -0.50 14.92 -14.97
C MET A 558 -1.71 15.71 -14.47
N TRP A 559 -1.74 15.93 -13.17
CA TRP A 559 -2.88 16.44 -12.43
C TRP A 559 -2.45 17.44 -11.35
N GLY A 560 -3.41 17.89 -10.56
CA GLY A 560 -3.27 18.93 -9.55
C GLY A 560 -4.63 19.46 -9.12
N ALA A 561 -4.65 20.36 -8.14
CA ALA A 561 -5.86 21.09 -7.76
C ALA A 561 -6.26 22.14 -8.80
N THR A 562 -5.32 22.64 -9.59
CA THR A 562 -5.52 23.71 -10.58
C THR A 562 -4.66 23.50 -11.83
N LEU A 563 -4.95 24.29 -12.87
CA LEU A 563 -4.11 24.34 -14.08
C LEU A 563 -2.65 24.77 -13.76
N LEU A 564 -2.42 25.49 -12.66
CA LEU A 564 -1.09 26.02 -12.32
C LEU A 564 -0.16 24.93 -11.81
N ASP A 565 -0.60 24.12 -10.85
CA ASP A 565 0.18 23.01 -10.31
C ASP A 565 0.19 21.82 -11.26
N GLN A 566 -0.82 21.64 -12.12
CA GLN A 566 -0.73 20.70 -13.24
C GLN A 566 0.44 21.03 -14.18
N MET A 567 0.64 22.31 -14.51
CA MET A 567 1.78 22.74 -15.33
C MET A 567 3.11 22.35 -14.68
N ILE A 568 3.24 22.55 -13.36
CA ILE A 568 4.43 22.14 -12.60
C ILE A 568 4.64 20.63 -12.72
N CYS A 569 3.60 19.82 -12.51
CA CYS A 569 3.70 18.36 -12.65
C CYS A 569 4.11 17.94 -14.07
N ARG A 570 3.64 18.63 -15.12
CA ARG A 570 4.06 18.38 -16.50
C ARG A 570 5.51 18.74 -16.76
N ILE A 571 5.99 19.85 -16.21
CA ILE A 571 7.41 20.22 -16.27
C ILE A 571 8.25 19.13 -15.59
N GLN A 572 7.85 18.71 -14.39
CA GLN A 572 8.53 17.63 -13.67
C GLN A 572 8.52 16.30 -14.43
N TYR A 573 7.41 15.95 -15.10
CA TYR A 573 7.35 14.78 -15.99
C TYR A 573 8.40 14.85 -17.09
N ARG A 574 8.48 15.99 -17.80
CA ARG A 574 9.41 16.18 -18.91
C ARG A 574 10.88 16.30 -18.50
N GLN A 575 11.14 16.75 -17.28
CA GLN A 575 12.49 16.79 -16.71
C GLN A 575 12.98 15.42 -16.23
N SER A 576 12.05 14.51 -15.92
CA SER A 576 12.36 13.19 -15.38
C SER A 576 12.70 12.19 -16.50
N ALA A 577 13.45 11.14 -16.14
CA ALA A 577 13.59 9.94 -16.97
C ALA A 577 12.38 9.04 -16.73
N TYR A 578 11.71 8.64 -17.81
CA TYR A 578 10.62 7.68 -17.78
C TYR A 578 10.40 7.09 -19.18
N GLU A 579 10.68 5.79 -19.30
CA GLU A 579 10.51 4.98 -20.51
C GLU A 579 9.50 3.84 -20.27
N GLY A 580 8.73 3.93 -19.19
CA GLY A 580 7.75 2.93 -18.75
C GLY A 580 8.16 2.21 -17.47
N GLN A 581 7.40 1.16 -17.12
CA GLN A 581 7.75 0.25 -16.02
C GLN A 581 9.20 -0.23 -16.16
N PHE A 582 9.94 -0.29 -15.06
CA PHE A 582 11.36 -0.67 -15.01
C PHE A 582 12.34 0.32 -15.67
N THR A 583 11.98 1.61 -15.78
CA THR A 583 13.01 2.63 -16.05
C THR A 583 14.02 2.63 -14.90
N PRO A 584 15.32 2.35 -15.13
CA PRO A 584 16.28 2.21 -14.04
C PRO A 584 16.57 3.56 -13.37
N PRO A 585 16.90 3.59 -12.07
CA PRO A 585 17.33 4.81 -11.38
C PRO A 585 18.55 5.45 -12.04
N HIS A 586 18.43 6.74 -12.40
CA HIS A 586 19.49 7.50 -13.04
C HIS A 586 20.38 8.24 -12.03
N VAL A 587 21.67 8.35 -12.35
CA VAL A 587 22.62 9.21 -11.63
C VAL A 587 22.50 10.67 -12.08
N GLY A 588 22.27 11.59 -11.15
CA GLY A 588 22.17 13.03 -11.39
C GLY A 588 20.90 13.47 -12.12
N LYS A 589 19.96 12.55 -12.38
CA LYS A 589 18.67 12.82 -13.00
C LYS A 589 17.55 12.11 -12.24
N THR A 590 16.42 12.79 -12.08
CA THR A 590 15.24 12.18 -11.43
C THR A 590 14.58 11.18 -12.37
N THR A 591 14.22 10.02 -11.85
CA THR A 591 13.54 8.92 -12.53
C THR A 591 12.15 8.76 -11.95
N ILE A 592 11.13 8.65 -12.79
CA ILE A 592 9.78 8.29 -12.33
C ILE A 592 9.69 6.77 -12.26
N VAL A 593 9.15 6.26 -11.16
CA VAL A 593 8.88 4.83 -10.98
C VAL A 593 7.39 4.65 -10.80
N TYR A 594 6.78 3.85 -11.68
CA TYR A 594 5.34 3.59 -11.69
C TYR A 594 5.03 2.25 -12.40
N PRO A 595 4.41 1.27 -11.71
CA PRO A 595 4.13 1.25 -10.27
C PRO A 595 5.42 1.42 -9.44
N ALA A 596 5.28 1.81 -8.18
CA ALA A 596 6.39 2.07 -7.26
C ALA A 596 6.33 1.11 -6.06
N PHE A 597 7.24 1.28 -5.10
CA PHE A 597 7.46 0.32 -4.01
C PHE A 597 6.37 0.22 -2.94
N TYR A 598 5.50 1.22 -2.77
CA TYR A 598 4.22 1.04 -2.05
C TYR A 598 3.27 0.05 -2.76
N GLY A 599 3.67 -0.39 -3.95
CA GLY A 599 3.03 -1.47 -4.68
C GLY A 599 1.66 -1.12 -5.24
N VAL A 600 1.26 -1.95 -6.21
CA VAL A 600 -0.14 -2.11 -6.57
C VAL A 600 -0.83 -2.97 -5.52
N VAL A 601 -0.25 -4.13 -5.19
CA VAL A 601 -0.69 -5.01 -4.10
C VAL A 601 0.46 -5.17 -3.12
N ASP A 602 0.27 -4.72 -1.89
CA ASP A 602 1.29 -4.69 -0.84
C ASP A 602 1.07 -5.83 0.18
N TRP A 603 1.52 -5.67 1.43
CA TRP A 603 1.56 -6.67 2.51
C TRP A 603 0.21 -7.30 2.82
N GLN A 604 -0.88 -6.62 2.48
CA GLN A 604 -2.22 -7.18 2.63
C GLN A 604 -2.44 -8.44 1.80
N GLY A 605 -1.74 -8.58 0.66
CA GLY A 605 -1.95 -9.65 -0.31
C GLY A 605 -3.33 -9.63 -0.97
N ILE A 606 -3.76 -10.80 -1.46
CA ILE A 606 -5.04 -11.00 -2.15
C ILE A 606 -5.97 -11.88 -1.33
N THR A 607 -7.27 -11.81 -1.63
CA THR A 607 -8.27 -12.72 -1.08
C THR A 607 -8.74 -13.67 -2.16
N ILE A 608 -8.97 -14.93 -1.81
CA ILE A 608 -9.55 -15.92 -2.71
C ILE A 608 -10.82 -16.46 -2.06
N ASP A 609 -11.93 -16.46 -2.81
CA ASP A 609 -13.06 -17.31 -2.52
C ASP A 609 -12.80 -18.69 -3.15
N PRO A 610 -12.39 -19.71 -2.36
CA PRO A 610 -11.99 -21.00 -2.90
C PRO A 610 -13.17 -21.78 -3.47
N GLN A 611 -14.41 -21.47 -3.09
CA GLN A 611 -15.60 -22.15 -3.61
C GLN A 611 -15.98 -21.59 -4.98
N ARG A 612 -15.96 -20.26 -5.10
CA ARG A 612 -16.37 -19.56 -6.33
C ARG A 612 -15.22 -19.35 -7.30
N LYS A 613 -13.97 -19.60 -6.87
CA LYS A 613 -12.72 -19.36 -7.62
C LYS A 613 -12.60 -17.89 -8.06
N ILE A 614 -13.00 -16.98 -7.17
CA ILE A 614 -12.91 -15.53 -7.36
C ILE A 614 -11.74 -15.01 -6.54
N LEU A 615 -10.81 -14.35 -7.21
CA LEU A 615 -9.74 -13.57 -6.58
C LEU A 615 -10.22 -12.13 -6.41
N LEU A 616 -9.97 -11.57 -5.23
CA LEU A 616 -10.20 -10.17 -4.90
C LEU A 616 -8.88 -9.49 -4.57
N ALA A 617 -8.61 -8.37 -5.23
CA ALA A 617 -7.42 -7.56 -4.99
C ALA A 617 -7.81 -6.09 -4.92
N ASN A 618 -7.45 -5.44 -3.81
CA ASN A 618 -7.41 -3.99 -3.77
C ASN A 618 -6.05 -3.50 -4.24
N ALA A 619 -6.06 -2.46 -5.06
CA ALA A 619 -4.90 -1.91 -5.76
C ALA A 619 -4.68 -0.44 -5.41
N SER A 620 -3.42 -0.02 -5.36
CA SER A 620 -2.97 1.37 -5.17
C SER A 620 -2.05 1.84 -6.31
N TYR A 621 -2.12 3.13 -6.66
CA TYR A 621 -1.48 3.67 -7.87
C TYR A 621 -0.74 5.00 -7.59
N LEU A 622 0.28 4.97 -6.71
CA LEU A 622 1.09 6.13 -6.36
C LEU A 622 2.45 6.08 -7.08
N PRO A 623 2.76 6.99 -8.01
CA PRO A 623 4.10 7.07 -8.57
C PRO A 623 5.07 7.73 -7.61
N PHE A 624 6.32 7.30 -7.68
CA PHE A 624 7.44 7.87 -6.92
C PHE A 624 8.48 8.44 -7.88
N ARG A 625 9.35 9.28 -7.32
CA ARG A 625 10.54 9.78 -8.00
C ARG A 625 11.77 9.34 -7.23
N ILE A 626 12.70 8.71 -7.95
CA ILE A 626 13.99 8.26 -7.44
C ILE A 626 15.10 9.06 -8.14
N ARG A 627 16.10 9.50 -7.39
CA ARG A 627 17.32 10.10 -7.97
C ARG A 627 18.54 9.56 -7.24
N LEU A 628 19.47 9.00 -7.99
CA LEU A 628 20.79 8.65 -7.45
C LEU A 628 21.71 9.86 -7.55
N GLU A 629 22.45 10.14 -6.48
CA GLU A 629 23.51 11.15 -6.46
C GLU A 629 24.80 10.52 -5.95
N LYS A 630 25.95 11.07 -6.37
CA LYS A 630 27.25 10.59 -5.86
C LYS A 630 27.36 10.88 -4.37
N ARG A 631 27.66 9.85 -3.58
CA ARG A 631 27.82 9.93 -2.12
C ARG A 631 28.76 11.04 -1.68
N GLN A 632 29.88 11.21 -2.39
CA GLN A 632 30.93 12.18 -2.03
C GLN A 632 30.38 13.61 -1.95
N THR A 633 29.26 13.90 -2.61
CA THR A 633 28.58 15.20 -2.54
C THR A 633 28.14 15.53 -1.11
N LEU A 634 27.43 14.62 -0.43
CA LEU A 634 26.93 14.86 0.94
C LEU A 634 27.99 14.59 2.01
N GLU A 635 28.92 13.66 1.77
CA GLU A 635 30.06 13.46 2.68
C GLU A 635 30.99 14.67 2.69
N GLY A 636 31.26 15.27 1.53
CA GLY A 636 32.14 16.42 1.39
C GLY A 636 31.60 17.67 2.10
N THR A 637 30.28 17.84 2.18
CA THR A 637 29.64 18.92 2.94
C THR A 637 29.51 18.61 4.44
N GLY A 638 29.80 17.37 4.86
CA GLY A 638 29.60 16.88 6.23
C GLY A 638 28.13 16.71 6.62
N THR A 639 27.23 16.67 5.63
CA THR A 639 25.79 16.43 5.81
C THR A 639 25.52 14.96 6.13
N LEU A 640 26.17 14.06 5.39
CA LEU A 640 26.19 12.63 5.67
C LEU A 640 27.55 12.27 6.31
N PRO A 641 27.60 11.92 7.61
CA PRO A 641 28.84 11.47 8.25
C PRO A 641 29.31 10.15 7.63
N LYS A 642 30.61 9.86 7.68
CA LYS A 642 31.14 8.57 7.26
C LYS A 642 30.84 7.50 8.31
N TRP A 643 30.53 6.29 7.85
CA TRP A 643 30.31 5.12 8.69
C TRP A 643 30.92 3.88 8.04
N ASP A 644 31.55 3.02 8.85
CA ASP A 644 32.22 1.80 8.42
C ASP A 644 31.51 0.53 8.89
N GLY A 645 30.26 0.65 9.37
CA GLY A 645 29.46 -0.46 9.88
C GLY A 645 29.73 -0.85 11.33
N LYS A 646 30.64 -0.15 12.03
CA LYS A 646 30.93 -0.42 13.45
C LYS A 646 30.12 0.51 14.36
N GLY A 647 29.49 -0.08 15.38
CA GLY A 647 28.66 0.67 16.32
C GLY A 647 27.36 1.16 15.69
N GLU A 648 26.79 2.22 16.25
CA GLU A 648 25.55 2.80 15.74
C GLU A 648 25.77 3.61 14.47
N GLU A 649 24.74 3.66 13.62
CA GLU A 649 24.70 4.57 12.49
C GLU A 649 24.75 6.03 12.98
N PRO A 650 25.63 6.87 12.42
CA PRO A 650 25.71 8.27 12.80
C PRO A 650 24.51 9.06 12.25
N ALA A 651 23.91 9.92 13.08
CA ALA A 651 22.81 10.77 12.64
C ALA A 651 23.24 11.72 11.50
N ALA A 652 22.53 11.68 10.39
CA ALA A 652 22.65 12.67 9.32
C ALA A 652 22.25 14.07 9.81
N LYS A 653 22.80 15.13 9.19
CA LYS A 653 22.52 16.53 9.57
C LYS A 653 21.51 17.19 8.62
N GLY A 654 20.70 18.08 9.17
CA GLY A 654 19.73 18.86 8.39
C GLY A 654 18.61 17.99 7.81
N ASP A 655 18.15 18.32 6.60
CA ASP A 655 17.03 17.64 5.93
C ASP A 655 17.40 16.27 5.32
N ALA A 656 18.58 15.72 5.64
CA ALA A 656 19.06 14.44 5.12
C ALA A 656 18.34 13.21 5.70
N LEU A 657 17.37 13.41 6.60
CA LEU A 657 16.51 12.35 7.13
C LEU A 657 15.63 11.67 6.05
N SER A 658 15.45 12.30 4.89
CA SER A 658 14.69 11.76 3.77
C SER A 658 15.57 11.11 2.68
N VAL A 659 16.83 10.85 2.98
CA VAL A 659 17.83 10.33 2.03
C VAL A 659 18.23 8.94 2.48
N SER A 660 18.22 7.99 1.55
CA SER A 660 18.82 6.68 1.77
C SER A 660 20.33 6.79 1.71
N PRO A 661 21.05 6.53 2.81
CA PRO A 661 22.48 6.77 2.87
C PRO A 661 23.30 5.67 2.19
N ASP A 662 22.77 4.45 2.00
CA ASP A 662 23.34 3.34 1.22
C ASP A 662 24.83 3.01 1.51
N TYR A 663 25.32 3.23 2.74
CA TYR A 663 26.73 3.15 3.13
C TYR A 663 27.52 2.00 2.48
N GLY A 664 28.72 2.33 2.00
CA GLY A 664 29.59 1.39 1.28
C GLY A 664 29.33 1.29 -0.22
N THR A 665 28.33 1.99 -0.75
CA THR A 665 28.10 2.14 -2.20
C THR A 665 28.60 3.49 -2.76
N PRO A 666 28.72 3.66 -4.09
CA PRO A 666 29.11 4.95 -4.69
C PRO A 666 28.02 6.05 -4.64
N TYR A 667 26.78 5.70 -4.30
CA TYR A 667 25.61 6.57 -4.41
C TYR A 667 24.88 6.75 -3.08
N ILE A 668 23.97 7.72 -3.10
CA ILE A 668 22.85 7.88 -2.17
C ILE A 668 21.57 7.95 -3.02
N ALA A 669 20.43 7.53 -2.48
CA ALA A 669 19.16 7.62 -3.16
C ALA A 669 18.22 8.65 -2.50
N TYR A 670 17.55 9.45 -3.35
CA TYR A 670 16.41 10.27 -2.94
C TYR A 670 15.15 9.62 -3.46
N THR A 671 14.29 9.13 -2.56
CA THR A 671 13.05 8.44 -2.92
C THR A 671 11.88 9.17 -2.30
N ASN A 672 10.99 9.73 -3.14
CA ASN A 672 9.87 10.56 -2.66
C ASN A 672 8.58 10.28 -3.43
N PRO A 673 7.41 10.30 -2.76
CA PRO A 673 6.14 10.23 -3.46
C PRO A 673 6.03 11.42 -4.42
N TRP A 674 5.48 11.21 -5.61
CA TRP A 674 5.42 12.28 -6.59
C TRP A 674 4.24 13.22 -6.33
N LEU A 675 4.45 14.13 -5.38
CA LEU A 675 3.52 15.17 -5.00
C LEU A 675 3.98 16.54 -5.53
N ASN A 676 3.01 17.41 -5.78
CA ASN A 676 3.25 18.80 -6.13
C ASN A 676 3.45 19.68 -4.86
N PRO A 677 3.77 20.98 -5.00
CA PRO A 677 3.98 21.87 -3.84
C PRO A 677 2.80 21.99 -2.88
N LEU A 678 1.59 21.64 -3.31
CA LEU A 678 0.38 21.59 -2.48
C LEU A 678 0.21 20.22 -1.78
N GLN A 679 1.20 19.33 -1.83
CA GLN A 679 1.14 17.96 -1.29
C GLN A 679 0.04 17.10 -1.94
N ILE A 680 -0.26 17.33 -3.22
CA ILE A 680 -1.24 16.57 -4.00
C ILE A 680 -0.50 15.72 -5.03
N PRO A 681 -0.91 14.46 -5.28
CA PRO A 681 -0.30 13.63 -6.31
C PRO A 681 -0.28 14.30 -7.68
N CYS A 682 0.89 14.26 -8.33
CA CYS A 682 1.04 14.77 -9.69
C CYS A 682 0.35 13.88 -10.73
N LYS A 683 0.04 12.63 -10.40
CA LYS A 683 -0.71 11.71 -11.26
C LYS A 683 -2.20 11.76 -10.90
N GLY A 684 -3.06 11.90 -11.90
CA GLY A 684 -4.50 12.02 -11.69
C GLY A 684 -5.17 10.72 -11.17
N PRO A 685 -6.32 10.84 -10.47
CA PRO A 685 -7.14 9.68 -10.13
C PRO A 685 -7.54 8.88 -11.38
N VAL A 686 -7.77 7.57 -11.27
CA VAL A 686 -8.05 6.80 -10.05
C VAL A 686 -6.78 6.36 -9.32
N TRP A 687 -6.71 6.53 -8.00
CA TRP A 687 -5.53 6.16 -7.19
C TRP A 687 -5.62 4.80 -6.51
N GLY A 688 -6.80 4.21 -6.44
CA GLY A 688 -6.98 2.86 -5.93
C GLY A 688 -8.33 2.25 -6.27
N THR A 689 -8.34 0.93 -6.39
CA THR A 689 -9.51 0.14 -6.81
C THR A 689 -9.68 -1.11 -5.97
N LEU A 690 -10.87 -1.71 -6.02
CA LEU A 690 -11.12 -3.11 -5.66
C LEU A 690 -11.53 -3.85 -6.93
N THR A 691 -10.92 -5.01 -7.16
CA THR A 691 -11.11 -5.80 -8.38
C THR A 691 -11.47 -7.24 -8.04
N ALA A 692 -12.45 -7.81 -8.75
CA ALA A 692 -12.71 -9.25 -8.77
C ALA A 692 -12.24 -9.88 -10.09
N ILE A 693 -11.53 -10.99 -10.00
CA ILE A 693 -11.03 -11.78 -11.13
C ILE A 693 -11.53 -13.22 -10.98
N ASP A 694 -12.14 -13.77 -12.04
CA ASP A 694 -12.44 -15.20 -12.10
C ASP A 694 -11.17 -15.95 -12.48
N LEU A 695 -10.68 -16.80 -11.58
CA LEU A 695 -9.42 -17.53 -11.74
C LEU A 695 -9.48 -18.57 -12.86
N VAL A 696 -10.66 -19.07 -13.21
CA VAL A 696 -10.84 -20.11 -14.23
C VAL A 696 -10.97 -19.47 -15.61
N THR A 697 -11.80 -18.43 -15.74
CA THR A 697 -11.98 -17.72 -17.02
C THR A 697 -10.87 -16.70 -17.29
N LYS A 698 -10.10 -16.33 -16.26
CA LYS A 698 -8.96 -15.41 -16.30
C LYS A 698 -9.36 -14.02 -16.77
N LYS A 699 -10.49 -13.53 -16.25
CA LYS A 699 -11.06 -12.23 -16.62
C LYS A 699 -11.38 -11.41 -15.38
N ILE A 700 -11.12 -10.11 -15.48
CA ILE A 700 -11.71 -9.14 -14.55
C ILE A 700 -13.23 -9.22 -14.73
N VAL A 701 -13.92 -9.54 -13.65
CA VAL A 701 -15.39 -9.59 -13.61
C VAL A 701 -15.92 -8.19 -13.38
N TRP A 702 -15.40 -7.50 -12.39
CA TRP A 702 -15.70 -6.11 -12.09
C TRP A 702 -14.49 -5.42 -11.43
N GLN A 703 -14.43 -4.10 -11.54
CA GLN A 703 -13.44 -3.25 -10.90
C GLN A 703 -14.04 -1.89 -10.58
N HIS A 704 -13.87 -1.41 -9.34
CA HIS A 704 -14.39 -0.12 -8.90
C HIS A 704 -13.34 0.73 -8.19
N PRO A 705 -13.30 2.05 -8.42
CA PRO A 705 -12.60 2.98 -7.52
C PRO A 705 -13.15 2.89 -6.09
N VAL A 706 -12.29 2.87 -5.08
CA VAL A 706 -12.71 2.78 -3.67
C VAL A 706 -12.10 3.89 -2.82
N GLY A 707 -12.93 4.57 -2.03
CA GLY A 707 -12.50 5.66 -1.15
C GLY A 707 -12.72 7.06 -1.75
N THR A 708 -12.69 8.05 -0.86
CA THR A 708 -13.00 9.45 -1.17
C THR A 708 -11.98 10.42 -0.60
N THR A 709 -11.92 11.64 -1.12
CA THR A 709 -11.03 12.71 -0.60
C THR A 709 -11.55 13.36 0.69
N ARG A 710 -12.46 12.71 1.43
CA ARG A 710 -13.13 13.33 2.60
C ARG A 710 -12.11 13.81 3.64
N ASP A 711 -11.10 12.98 3.90
CA ASP A 711 -10.10 13.20 4.94
C ASP A 711 -8.71 13.50 4.35
N THR A 712 -8.63 13.84 3.07
CA THR A 712 -7.37 14.18 2.41
C THR A 712 -7.55 15.39 1.50
N GLY A 713 -6.69 16.39 1.61
CA GLY A 713 -6.76 17.62 0.82
C GLY A 713 -5.40 18.29 0.65
N PRO A 714 -5.34 19.46 -0.02
CA PRO A 714 -4.12 20.25 -0.15
C PRO A 714 -3.43 20.45 1.20
N PHE A 715 -2.10 20.32 1.24
CA PHE A 715 -1.29 20.37 2.46
C PHE A 715 -1.71 19.35 3.53
N ARG A 716 -2.24 18.20 3.11
CA ARG A 716 -2.77 17.13 3.99
C ARG A 716 -3.90 17.60 4.92
N THR A 717 -4.68 18.59 4.49
CA THR A 717 -5.81 19.12 5.28
C THR A 717 -7.06 18.24 5.17
N HIS A 718 -7.83 18.14 6.25
CA HIS A 718 -9.14 17.48 6.24
C HIS A 718 -10.24 18.49 5.86
N ASN A 719 -10.63 18.51 4.59
CA ASN A 719 -11.60 19.50 4.07
C ASN A 719 -13.03 18.96 3.98
N ASN A 720 -13.28 17.70 4.38
CA ASN A 720 -14.59 17.05 4.40
C ASN A 720 -15.32 17.08 3.05
N LEU A 721 -14.57 17.01 1.95
CA LEU A 721 -15.08 16.98 0.58
C LEU A 721 -14.93 15.56 0.01
N PRO A 722 -15.97 14.72 -0.03
CA PRO A 722 -15.85 13.31 -0.37
C PRO A 722 -15.93 13.06 -1.89
N LEU A 723 -14.92 13.48 -2.65
CA LEU A 723 -14.86 13.19 -4.09
C LEU A 723 -14.47 11.71 -4.29
N PRO A 724 -15.16 10.94 -5.17
CA PRO A 724 -14.92 9.50 -5.36
C PRO A 724 -13.71 9.25 -6.28
N THR A 725 -12.53 9.67 -5.85
CA THR A 725 -11.28 9.56 -6.62
C THR A 725 -10.73 8.14 -6.65
N GLY A 726 -11.23 7.23 -5.80
CA GLY A 726 -10.59 5.95 -5.54
C GLY A 726 -9.24 6.18 -4.89
N MET A 727 -9.21 6.26 -3.57
CA MET A 727 -8.05 6.68 -2.79
C MET A 727 -6.97 5.60 -2.73
N TYR A 728 -5.74 6.04 -2.47
CA TYR A 728 -4.70 5.16 -1.97
C TYR A 728 -5.23 4.37 -0.78
N ASN A 729 -4.93 3.08 -0.78
CA ASN A 729 -5.40 2.14 0.22
C ASN A 729 -4.27 1.19 0.59
N ILE A 730 -4.16 0.93 1.90
CA ILE A 730 -3.23 -0.04 2.48
C ILE A 730 -4.00 -0.81 3.56
N GLY A 731 -3.78 -2.11 3.64
CA GLY A 731 -4.66 -3.05 4.34
C GLY A 731 -5.52 -3.88 3.38
N GLY A 732 -5.97 -5.04 3.88
CA GLY A 732 -6.62 -6.06 3.06
C GLY A 732 -8.14 -5.98 3.02
N ASN A 733 -8.69 -6.94 2.28
CA ASN A 733 -10.09 -7.28 2.29
C ASN A 733 -10.27 -8.74 2.73
N ILE A 734 -11.50 -9.13 3.06
CA ILE A 734 -11.91 -10.52 3.26
C ILE A 734 -13.18 -10.79 2.48
N VAL A 735 -13.46 -12.06 2.20
CA VAL A 735 -14.74 -12.48 1.62
C VAL A 735 -15.39 -13.57 2.46
N THR A 736 -16.72 -13.53 2.54
CA THR A 736 -17.51 -14.48 3.31
C THR A 736 -18.32 -15.40 2.41
N LYS A 737 -18.65 -16.60 2.89
CA LYS A 737 -19.56 -17.53 2.22
C LYS A 737 -20.89 -16.88 1.82
N GLY A 738 -21.35 -15.91 2.61
CA GLY A 738 -22.58 -15.16 2.36
C GLY A 738 -22.54 -14.24 1.13
N GLY A 739 -21.39 -14.10 0.46
CA GLY A 739 -21.25 -13.28 -0.75
C GLY A 739 -21.01 -11.79 -0.46
N VAL A 740 -20.38 -11.49 0.67
CA VAL A 740 -20.01 -10.14 1.08
C VAL A 740 -18.51 -10.02 1.22
N VAL A 741 -17.94 -8.94 0.67
CA VAL A 741 -16.55 -8.53 0.84
C VAL A 741 -16.49 -7.40 1.88
N PHE A 742 -15.52 -7.42 2.80
CA PHE A 742 -15.29 -6.33 3.75
C PHE A 742 -13.89 -5.72 3.56
N MET A 743 -13.78 -4.38 3.61
CA MET A 743 -12.52 -3.66 3.45
C MET A 743 -12.53 -2.33 4.23
N GLY A 744 -11.45 -2.03 4.95
CA GLY A 744 -11.24 -0.79 5.73
C GLY A 744 -10.11 0.13 5.23
N ALA A 745 -9.36 -0.32 4.22
CA ALA A 745 -8.02 0.16 3.87
C ALA A 745 -7.89 1.60 3.35
N THR A 746 -8.99 2.28 3.01
CA THR A 746 -8.93 3.62 2.39
C THR A 746 -8.70 4.74 3.41
N ALA A 747 -8.05 5.81 2.97
CA ALA A 747 -7.70 6.97 3.82
C ALA A 747 -8.89 7.83 4.32
N ASP A 748 -10.14 7.46 4.04
CA ASP A 748 -11.34 8.17 4.49
C ASP A 748 -12.05 7.47 5.67
N ASP A 749 -11.33 6.57 6.34
CA ASP A 749 -11.69 5.73 7.48
C ASP A 749 -13.14 5.20 7.51
N TYR A 750 -13.52 4.48 6.46
CA TYR A 750 -14.73 3.65 6.45
C TYR A 750 -14.37 2.17 6.43
N LEU A 751 -15.08 1.37 7.22
CA LEU A 751 -15.27 -0.04 6.91
C LEU A 751 -16.43 -0.15 5.93
N ARG A 752 -16.22 -0.83 4.80
CA ARG A 752 -17.25 -1.03 3.76
C ARG A 752 -17.56 -2.50 3.58
N GLY A 753 -18.83 -2.79 3.30
CA GLY A 753 -19.33 -4.08 2.83
C GLY A 753 -19.72 -3.96 1.36
N PHE A 754 -19.19 -4.84 0.53
CA PHE A 754 -19.44 -4.90 -0.91
C PHE A 754 -20.19 -6.18 -1.26
N ASP A 755 -21.11 -6.08 -2.22
CA ASP A 755 -21.69 -7.25 -2.87
C ASP A 755 -20.61 -7.95 -3.70
N LEU A 756 -20.28 -9.21 -3.41
CA LEU A 756 -19.24 -9.95 -4.15
C LEU A 756 -19.57 -10.07 -5.64
N SER A 757 -20.85 -10.19 -6.00
CA SER A 757 -21.25 -10.40 -7.39
C SER A 757 -21.04 -9.16 -8.23
N THR A 758 -21.28 -7.96 -7.71
CA THR A 758 -21.25 -6.71 -8.49
C THR A 758 -20.15 -5.74 -8.09
N GLY A 759 -19.52 -5.90 -6.92
CA GLY A 759 -18.55 -4.95 -6.38
C GLY A 759 -19.16 -3.65 -5.84
N GLN A 760 -20.49 -3.53 -5.78
CA GLN A 760 -21.15 -2.35 -5.24
C GLN A 760 -21.04 -2.28 -3.71
N VAL A 761 -20.80 -1.08 -3.19
CA VAL A 761 -20.89 -0.82 -1.74
C VAL A 761 -22.36 -0.90 -1.31
N ILE A 762 -22.68 -1.87 -0.46
CA ILE A 762 -24.03 -2.15 0.05
C ILE A 762 -24.18 -1.85 1.55
N TRP A 763 -23.06 -1.60 2.24
CA TRP A 763 -23.03 -1.17 3.62
C TRP A 763 -21.73 -0.40 3.91
N SER A 764 -21.77 0.53 4.86
CA SER A 764 -20.56 1.18 5.38
C SER A 764 -20.78 1.72 6.78
N ASP A 765 -19.70 1.79 7.56
CA ASP A 765 -19.66 2.47 8.85
C ASP A 765 -18.39 3.33 8.96
N ARG A 766 -18.52 4.55 9.51
CA ARG A 766 -17.38 5.47 9.67
C ARG A 766 -16.60 5.12 10.94
N LEU A 767 -15.35 4.74 10.77
CA LEU A 767 -14.44 4.39 11.86
C LEU A 767 -13.97 5.64 12.61
N PRO A 768 -13.64 5.53 13.92
CA PRO A 768 -13.13 6.64 14.71
C PRO A 768 -11.69 7.05 14.35
N ALA A 769 -10.94 6.16 13.69
CA ALA A 769 -9.56 6.28 13.24
C ALA A 769 -9.36 5.48 11.94
N GLY A 770 -8.20 5.61 11.29
CA GLY A 770 -7.82 4.91 10.05
C GLY A 770 -7.93 3.39 10.15
N GLY A 771 -8.57 2.75 9.16
CA GLY A 771 -8.82 1.31 9.10
C GLY A 771 -7.81 0.53 8.26
N GLN A 772 -6.54 0.96 8.24
CA GLN A 772 -5.43 0.40 7.46
C GLN A 772 -4.97 -0.98 7.96
N ALA A 773 -5.92 -1.88 8.13
CA ALA A 773 -5.77 -3.25 8.60
C ALA A 773 -6.63 -4.18 7.74
N THR A 774 -6.36 -5.48 7.80
CA THR A 774 -7.23 -6.48 7.17
C THR A 774 -8.36 -6.84 8.15
N PRO A 775 -9.64 -6.69 7.77
CA PRO A 775 -10.76 -7.15 8.62
C PRO A 775 -10.72 -8.67 8.76
N MET A 776 -11.50 -9.21 9.69
CA MET A 776 -11.63 -10.67 9.88
C MET A 776 -13.08 -11.03 10.25
N SER A 777 -13.53 -12.26 9.97
CA SER A 777 -14.87 -12.72 10.37
C SER A 777 -14.89 -14.09 11.06
N TYR A 778 -15.59 -14.20 12.20
CA TYR A 778 -15.74 -15.44 12.98
C TYR A 778 -17.20 -15.67 13.39
N GLU A 779 -17.47 -16.84 13.97
CA GLU A 779 -18.73 -17.12 14.68
C GLU A 779 -18.49 -17.34 16.17
N ALA A 780 -19.34 -16.73 17.01
CA ALA A 780 -19.37 -16.98 18.45
C ALA A 780 -20.80 -16.88 18.97
N GLY A 781 -21.21 -17.81 19.85
CA GLY A 781 -22.57 -17.83 20.39
C GLY A 781 -23.67 -17.92 19.32
N GLY A 782 -23.39 -18.60 18.19
CA GLY A 782 -24.31 -18.74 17.06
C GLY A 782 -24.47 -17.48 16.20
N LYS A 783 -23.62 -16.46 16.38
CA LYS A 783 -23.66 -15.21 15.61
C LYS A 783 -22.37 -14.98 14.85
N GLN A 784 -22.49 -14.56 13.60
CA GLN A 784 -21.34 -14.07 12.84
C GLN A 784 -20.94 -12.67 13.30
N TYR A 785 -19.63 -12.48 13.46
CA TYR A 785 -19.00 -11.20 13.73
C TYR A 785 -18.05 -10.83 12.60
N VAL A 786 -17.93 -9.53 12.34
CA VAL A 786 -16.87 -8.93 11.50
C VAL A 786 -16.10 -7.96 12.38
N VAL A 787 -14.78 -8.07 12.40
CA VAL A 787 -13.90 -7.25 13.25
C VAL A 787 -12.87 -6.51 12.42
N ILE A 788 -12.57 -5.28 12.80
CA ILE A 788 -11.51 -4.45 12.19
C ILE A 788 -10.75 -3.69 13.29
N ALA A 789 -9.43 -3.60 13.14
CA ALA A 789 -8.61 -2.67 13.89
C ALA A 789 -8.64 -1.29 13.20
N ALA A 790 -8.84 -0.24 13.99
CA ALA A 790 -8.85 1.14 13.53
C ALA A 790 -7.86 1.94 14.38
N GLY A 791 -6.62 2.06 13.89
CA GLY A 791 -5.57 2.81 14.57
C GLY A 791 -4.74 3.73 13.68
N GLY A 792 -5.07 3.84 12.41
CA GLY A 792 -4.37 4.73 11.48
C GLY A 792 -3.06 4.18 10.96
N HIS A 793 -2.49 4.95 10.03
CA HIS A 793 -1.23 4.70 9.36
C HIS A 793 -0.51 6.04 9.14
N GLY A 794 0.72 6.15 9.66
CA GLY A 794 1.59 7.31 9.62
C GLY A 794 1.89 7.79 8.21
N GLY A 795 2.44 6.92 7.36
CA GLY A 795 2.76 7.23 5.96
C GLY A 795 1.60 7.78 5.12
N LEU A 796 0.37 7.30 5.32
CA LEU A 796 -0.84 7.84 4.67
C LEU A 796 -1.40 9.11 5.33
N GLY A 797 -0.93 9.47 6.53
CA GLY A 797 -1.42 10.61 7.30
C GLY A 797 -2.88 10.44 7.76
N THR A 798 -3.32 9.21 7.96
CA THR A 798 -4.68 8.93 8.45
C THR A 798 -4.78 9.15 9.95
N ARG A 799 -6.01 9.32 10.46
CA ARG A 799 -6.20 9.59 11.88
C ARG A 799 -5.75 8.39 12.72
N SER A 800 -4.84 8.64 13.67
CA SER A 800 -4.38 7.63 14.64
C SER A 800 -5.45 7.27 15.68
N GLY A 801 -5.40 6.05 16.19
CA GLY A 801 -6.30 5.52 17.22
C GLY A 801 -5.88 4.15 17.74
N ASP A 802 -6.73 3.54 18.57
CA ASP A 802 -6.42 2.30 19.29
C ASP A 802 -7.60 1.32 19.36
N TYR A 803 -8.51 1.40 18.38
CA TYR A 803 -9.83 0.78 18.46
C TYR A 803 -9.85 -0.60 17.80
N ILE A 804 -10.47 -1.57 18.46
CA ILE A 804 -10.92 -2.84 17.89
C ILE A 804 -12.44 -2.82 17.87
N ILE A 805 -13.05 -2.97 16.70
CA ILE A 805 -14.50 -2.79 16.52
C ILE A 805 -15.07 -4.04 15.90
N ALA A 806 -16.11 -4.59 16.53
CA ALA A 806 -16.85 -5.72 16.01
C ALA A 806 -18.27 -5.34 15.60
N TYR A 807 -18.78 -6.03 14.58
CA TYR A 807 -20.11 -5.85 14.03
C TYR A 807 -20.85 -7.18 13.98
N THR A 808 -22.16 -7.16 14.23
CA THR A 808 -23.07 -8.31 14.05
C THR A 808 -24.47 -7.82 13.66
N LEU A 809 -25.32 -8.68 13.09
CA LEU A 809 -26.64 -8.30 12.56
C LEU A 809 -27.58 -7.74 13.64
N ASP A 810 -27.42 -8.17 14.89
CA ASP A 810 -28.27 -7.71 16.00
C ASP A 810 -27.71 -6.46 16.70
N GLY A 811 -26.47 -6.05 16.39
CA GLY A 811 -25.73 -5.05 17.16
C GLY A 811 -25.45 -5.45 18.60
N ALA A 812 -25.16 -4.45 19.45
CA ALA A 812 -24.90 -4.66 20.87
C ALA A 812 -26.12 -5.24 21.59
N GLN A 813 -25.96 -6.40 22.23
CA GLN A 813 -26.97 -6.90 23.17
C GLN A 813 -26.73 -6.31 24.56
N GLY A 814 -27.70 -5.55 25.06
CA GLY A 814 -27.86 -5.32 26.51
C GLY A 814 -26.70 -4.59 27.20
N SER A 815 -26.31 -3.42 26.69
CA SER A 815 -25.77 -2.35 27.52
C SER A 815 -26.57 -1.10 27.20
N LYS A 816 -27.46 -0.70 28.11
CA LYS A 816 -28.02 0.66 28.07
C LYS A 816 -26.83 1.61 28.05
N ALA A 817 -26.79 2.48 27.04
CA ALA A 817 -25.85 3.59 26.98
C ALA A 817 -25.66 4.19 28.38
N GLN A 818 -24.43 4.17 28.87
CA GLN A 818 -23.95 5.04 29.93
C GLN A 818 -22.96 6.00 29.31
#